data_AF-A0A972VFV9-F1
#
_entry.id   AF-A0A972VFV9-F1
#
_cell.length_a   1.000
_cell.length_b   1.000
_cell.length_c   1.000
_cell.angle_alpha   90.00
_cell.angle_beta   90.00
_cell.angle_gamma   90.00
#
_symmetry.space_group_name_H-M   'P 1'
#
loop_
_entity.id
_entity.type
_entity.pdbx_description
1 polymer ?
#
loop_
_entity_poly.entity_id
_entity_poly.type
_entity_poly.pdbx_seq_one_letter_code
_entity_poly.pdbx_strand_id
1 'polypeptide(L)'
;FQSLYCRVAINLGTTAEAQRALPVDQRLAAIGNGTVDPDMDELLFQMGRYLLIACSRSGTLPANLQGLWNDRNNPPWHADYHSNINVQMNYWLAESANLAECHTPLFDLLTASLVPFRKATKLAYGDDIRGFTIRTSHNPFGGMGWKWNLPASAWYAQHFWEHYAFGGDKKYLETVAYPYLKEVCQYWEDHLKALPDGQLVAPNGWSPEHGDTEDGVSYDQQIIWDLFTNTLEAAEALGTDAEYRKVLSGMRDRLAGPQIGRWGQLQEWMADKDDPKDQHRHISHMFAVYPGRQISLSKTPEFAKAAAVSLEARGFGTVVGWANAWKTALWARLLDAESAYTYYHKEVSANAYPNLWNGCWPGRVFQIDGNFGITAGAIEMFVQSHAGEIHLLPALPKAWATGSVKGLRARGGFEVDIQWKDGELVLATLHSRPGTECTVRYRGKTLHMNIKAGGKSELNEKDLAQLAVDPPKLPRVLVVGDSISMNYHEAAKAALVGTADYYRVEGNGGPSDRGVSNMRLWLGDYTAKGLQWDVIQFNHGLHDLKQSHDKTTDTWGAYQVAIDDYKKNLEKEIVMMKQTGATLIWCSTTPVPNSNPGQYARRKDEDLVFNRAAMEVISRYPEIQINDLNGVVRGSDVFDNWRKGNNVHFKDQEKAVLGKAVADAVVQALKSQDAGPDPD
;
A
#
# COMPACT_ATOMS: atom_id res chain seq x y z
N PHE A 1 28.40 -20.67 2.21
CA PHE A 1 27.52 -19.95 3.15
C PHE A 1 27.86 -18.46 3.18
N GLN A 2 29.02 -18.05 3.70
CA GLN A 2 29.42 -16.63 3.83
C GLN A 2 29.36 -15.84 2.51
N SER A 3 29.71 -16.45 1.38
CA SER A 3 29.64 -15.83 0.04
C SER A 3 28.23 -15.37 -0.37
N LEU A 4 27.18 -15.89 0.26
CA LEU A 4 25.79 -15.47 0.10
C LEU A 4 25.34 -14.61 1.28
N TYR A 5 25.56 -15.10 2.51
CA TYR A 5 25.06 -14.45 3.71
C TYR A 5 25.65 -13.03 3.89
N CYS A 6 26.95 -12.85 3.69
CA CYS A 6 27.62 -11.55 3.89
C CYS A 6 27.35 -10.51 2.79
N ARG A 7 26.58 -10.83 1.74
CA ARG A 7 26.22 -9.86 0.68
C ARG A 7 25.29 -8.77 1.18
N VAL A 8 24.43 -9.06 2.17
CA VAL A 8 23.54 -8.07 2.78
C VAL A 8 23.90 -7.90 4.25
N ALA A 9 24.21 -6.67 4.61
CA ALA A 9 24.40 -6.24 5.98
C ALA A 9 23.34 -5.21 6.32
N ILE A 10 22.70 -5.34 7.47
CA ILE A 10 21.68 -4.43 7.97
C ILE A 10 22.07 -4.03 9.39
N ASN A 11 21.72 -2.82 9.80
CA ASN A 11 21.86 -2.32 11.16
C ASN A 11 20.66 -1.40 11.41
N LEU A 12 19.82 -1.77 12.38
CA LEU A 12 18.58 -1.05 12.73
C LEU A 12 18.66 -0.32 14.07
N GLY A 13 19.84 -0.29 14.69
CA GLY A 13 20.05 0.26 16.02
C GLY A 13 20.84 -0.69 16.91
N THR A 14 20.82 -0.43 18.21
CA THR A 14 21.59 -1.20 19.18
C THR A 14 20.70 -1.49 20.38
N THR A 15 20.39 -2.77 20.60
CA THR A 15 19.70 -3.23 21.80
C THR A 15 20.62 -3.10 23.03
N ALA A 16 20.06 -2.68 24.17
CA ALA A 16 20.77 -2.59 25.44
C ALA A 16 21.48 -3.91 25.80
N GLU A 17 22.70 -3.83 26.33
CA GLU A 17 23.55 -5.01 26.59
C GLU A 17 22.86 -6.05 27.47
N ALA A 18 22.18 -5.62 28.54
CA ALA A 18 21.45 -6.50 29.43
C ALA A 18 20.36 -7.31 28.71
N GLN A 19 19.63 -6.68 27.78
CA GLN A 19 18.61 -7.34 26.95
C GLN A 19 19.26 -8.26 25.91
N ARG A 20 20.35 -7.81 25.27
CA ARG A 20 21.09 -8.58 24.26
C ARG A 20 21.72 -9.86 24.84
N ALA A 21 22.09 -9.85 26.11
CA ALA A 21 22.64 -10.99 26.83
C ALA A 21 21.59 -12.08 27.13
N LEU A 22 20.29 -11.77 27.02
CA LEU A 22 19.23 -12.74 27.23
C LEU A 22 19.13 -13.74 26.07
N PRO A 23 18.74 -15.00 26.35
CA PRO A 23 18.32 -15.96 25.33
C PRO A 23 17.18 -15.43 24.45
N VAL A 24 17.09 -15.91 23.20
CA VAL A 24 16.10 -15.44 22.21
C VAL A 24 14.66 -15.58 22.71
N ASP A 25 14.31 -16.67 23.38
CA ASP A 25 12.97 -16.88 23.96
C ASP A 25 12.59 -15.81 24.99
N GLN A 26 13.55 -15.42 25.83
CA GLN A 26 13.34 -14.36 26.83
C GLN A 26 13.28 -12.98 26.18
N ARG A 27 14.06 -12.75 25.12
CA ARG A 27 13.98 -11.51 24.33
C ARG A 27 12.63 -11.36 23.65
N LEU A 28 12.12 -12.42 23.01
CA LEU A 28 10.77 -12.43 22.40
C LEU A 28 9.67 -12.18 23.44
N ALA A 29 9.77 -12.80 24.62
CA ALA A 29 8.82 -12.55 25.71
C ALA A 29 8.86 -11.09 26.20
N ALA A 30 10.05 -10.50 26.31
CA ALA A 30 10.21 -9.09 26.69
C ALA A 30 9.67 -8.14 25.62
N ILE A 31 9.89 -8.44 24.33
CA ILE A 31 9.32 -7.70 23.19
C ILE A 31 7.79 -7.75 23.21
N GLY A 32 7.21 -8.94 23.47
CA GLY A 32 5.77 -9.11 23.65
C GLY A 32 5.17 -8.26 24.77
N ASN A 33 5.99 -7.82 25.73
CA ASN A 33 5.63 -6.92 26.82
C ASN A 33 6.01 -5.44 26.56
N GLY A 34 6.39 -5.09 25.33
CA GLY A 34 6.68 -3.71 24.91
C GLY A 34 8.15 -3.29 25.00
N THR A 35 9.08 -4.23 25.21
CA THR A 35 10.52 -3.91 25.18
C THR A 35 10.99 -3.68 23.74
N VAL A 36 11.72 -2.58 23.52
CA VAL A 36 12.31 -2.27 22.21
C VAL A 36 13.62 -3.05 22.03
N ASP A 37 13.75 -3.75 20.91
CA ASP A 37 14.88 -4.63 20.62
C ASP A 37 15.23 -4.62 19.10
N PRO A 38 15.89 -3.55 18.60
CA PRO A 38 16.22 -3.43 17.17
C PRO A 38 17.16 -4.51 16.65
N ASP A 39 18.02 -5.09 17.50
CA ASP A 39 18.83 -6.25 17.13
C ASP A 39 17.95 -7.47 16.80
N MET A 40 16.76 -7.61 17.41
CA MET A 40 15.85 -8.72 17.12
C MET A 40 15.13 -8.52 15.78
N ASP A 41 14.78 -7.28 15.42
CA ASP A 41 14.28 -6.93 14.09
C ASP A 41 15.35 -7.28 13.03
N GLU A 42 16.62 -6.89 13.24
CA GLU A 42 17.72 -7.28 12.37
C GLU A 42 17.89 -8.81 12.28
N LEU A 43 17.81 -9.52 13.42
CA LEU A 43 17.95 -10.97 13.44
C LEU A 43 16.81 -11.66 12.70
N LEU A 44 15.58 -11.17 12.78
CA LEU A 44 14.44 -11.68 12.02
C LEU A 44 14.65 -11.53 10.51
N PHE A 45 15.12 -10.35 10.07
CA PHE A 45 15.46 -10.11 8.66
C PHE A 45 16.53 -11.09 8.16
N GLN A 46 17.61 -11.26 8.93
CA GLN A 46 18.68 -12.17 8.55
C GLN A 46 18.28 -13.64 8.64
N MET A 47 17.33 -13.99 9.52
CA MET A 47 16.79 -15.35 9.63
C MET A 47 16.14 -15.80 8.32
N GLY A 48 15.32 -14.95 7.67
CA GLY A 48 14.73 -15.30 6.36
C GLY A 48 15.80 -15.54 5.29
N ARG A 49 16.85 -14.70 5.24
CA ARG A 49 17.98 -14.90 4.32
C ARG A 49 18.74 -16.19 4.61
N TYR A 50 19.04 -16.45 5.89
CA TYR A 50 19.70 -17.67 6.34
C TYR A 50 18.91 -18.92 5.94
N LEU A 51 17.60 -18.93 6.20
CA LEU A 51 16.73 -20.06 5.89
C LEU A 51 16.72 -20.37 4.39
N LEU A 52 16.63 -19.34 3.52
CA LEU A 52 16.60 -19.56 2.08
C LEU A 52 17.93 -20.13 1.57
N ILE A 53 19.06 -19.61 2.07
CA ILE A 53 20.40 -20.16 1.78
C ILE A 53 20.49 -21.63 2.21
N ALA A 54 19.85 -22.00 3.32
CA ALA A 54 19.91 -23.35 3.86
C ALA A 54 18.99 -24.34 3.14
N CYS A 55 17.84 -23.89 2.60
CA CYS A 55 16.82 -24.77 2.01
C CYS A 55 16.59 -24.66 0.51
N SER A 56 17.27 -23.75 -0.20
CA SER A 56 17.14 -23.63 -1.66
C SER A 56 18.48 -23.25 -2.27
N ARG A 57 19.25 -24.23 -2.72
CA ARG A 57 20.57 -24.00 -3.38
C ARG A 57 20.55 -24.63 -4.75
N SER A 58 21.25 -24.04 -5.71
CA SER A 58 21.33 -24.59 -7.06
C SER A 58 21.68 -26.09 -7.03
N GLY A 59 20.90 -26.91 -7.75
CA GLY A 59 21.01 -28.37 -7.75
C GLY A 59 20.22 -29.10 -6.65
N THR A 60 19.48 -28.39 -5.78
CA THR A 60 18.53 -28.98 -4.84
C THR A 60 17.08 -28.84 -5.32
N LEU A 61 16.14 -29.40 -4.56
CA LEU A 61 14.73 -29.01 -4.67
C LEU A 61 14.51 -27.61 -4.04
N PRO A 62 13.47 -26.88 -4.47
CA PRO A 62 13.09 -25.62 -3.86
C PRO A 62 12.52 -25.80 -2.45
N ALA A 63 12.57 -24.72 -1.66
CA ALA A 63 11.89 -24.59 -0.37
C ALA A 63 10.39 -24.89 -0.50
N ASN A 64 9.91 -25.91 0.22
CA ASN A 64 8.48 -26.20 0.36
C ASN A 64 7.87 -25.41 1.53
N LEU A 65 6.65 -25.74 1.95
CA LEU A 65 5.96 -25.14 3.11
C LEU A 65 6.78 -25.10 4.42
N GLN A 66 7.74 -26.02 4.60
CA GLN A 66 8.61 -26.08 5.78
C GLN A 66 10.11 -25.97 5.41
N GLY A 67 10.42 -25.47 4.22
CA GLY A 67 11.77 -25.40 3.67
C GLY A 67 12.32 -26.79 3.35
N LEU A 68 13.08 -27.34 4.30
CA LEU A 68 13.56 -28.74 4.29
C LEU A 68 13.33 -29.45 5.64
N TRP A 69 12.79 -28.75 6.64
CA TRP A 69 12.77 -29.19 8.03
C TRP A 69 11.39 -29.71 8.44
N ASN A 70 11.26 -31.04 8.55
CA ASN A 70 10.05 -31.71 8.97
C ASN A 70 10.40 -33.02 9.69
N ASP A 71 9.74 -33.29 10.81
CA ASP A 71 9.93 -34.50 11.63
C ASP A 71 8.76 -35.50 11.51
N ARG A 72 7.77 -35.23 10.65
CA ARG A 72 6.53 -36.03 10.54
C ARG A 72 6.38 -36.72 9.19
N ASN A 73 5.85 -37.94 9.17
CA ASN A 73 5.46 -38.60 7.92
C ASN A 73 4.14 -38.06 7.33
N ASN A 74 3.32 -37.40 8.15
CA ASN A 74 2.09 -36.72 7.73
C ASN A 74 2.11 -35.26 8.21
N PRO A 75 2.99 -34.42 7.64
CA PRO A 75 3.08 -33.03 8.03
C PRO A 75 1.80 -32.26 7.64
N PRO A 76 1.48 -31.16 8.34
CA PRO A 76 0.40 -30.27 7.95
C PRO A 76 0.52 -29.84 6.49
N TRP A 77 -0.59 -29.97 5.74
CA TRP A 77 -0.65 -29.72 4.29
C TRP A 77 0.45 -30.44 3.50
N HIS A 78 0.85 -31.62 3.97
CA HIS A 78 1.86 -32.48 3.34
C HIS A 78 3.24 -31.84 3.12
N ALA A 79 3.53 -30.71 3.79
CA ALA A 79 4.69 -29.88 3.50
C ALA A 79 4.92 -29.72 1.98
N ASP A 80 3.82 -29.56 1.23
CA ASP A 80 3.82 -29.57 -0.22
C ASP A 80 4.33 -28.24 -0.82
N TYR A 81 4.25 -28.13 -2.14
CA TYR A 81 4.39 -26.85 -2.82
C TYR A 81 3.01 -26.23 -3.01
N HIS A 82 2.65 -25.34 -2.08
CA HIS A 82 1.37 -24.64 -2.05
C HIS A 82 1.41 -23.34 -2.87
N SER A 83 0.65 -23.31 -3.97
CA SER A 83 0.80 -22.34 -5.07
C SER A 83 -0.22 -21.20 -5.09
N ASN A 84 -0.99 -20.98 -4.01
CA ASN A 84 -1.94 -19.87 -3.92
C ASN A 84 -1.46 -18.70 -3.03
N ILE A 85 -0.21 -18.76 -2.55
CA ILE A 85 0.54 -17.67 -1.90
C ILE A 85 1.89 -18.18 -1.38
N ASN A 86 1.94 -19.38 -0.78
CA ASN A 86 3.03 -19.78 0.12
C ASN A 86 4.37 -19.97 -0.59
N VAL A 87 4.40 -20.77 -1.66
CA VAL A 87 5.65 -20.98 -2.40
C VAL A 87 6.08 -19.71 -3.09
N GLN A 88 5.15 -18.89 -3.58
CA GLN A 88 5.52 -17.57 -4.13
C GLN A 88 6.17 -16.70 -3.05
N MET A 89 5.59 -16.66 -1.85
CA MET A 89 6.14 -15.95 -0.69
C MET A 89 7.53 -16.44 -0.30
N ASN A 90 7.81 -17.75 -0.42
CA ASN A 90 9.13 -18.30 -0.14
C ASN A 90 10.25 -17.64 -0.96
N TYR A 91 9.92 -17.12 -2.15
CA TYR A 91 10.90 -16.58 -3.09
C TYR A 91 10.84 -15.07 -3.28
N TRP A 92 9.93 -14.35 -2.61
CA TRP A 92 9.85 -12.89 -2.70
C TRP A 92 11.16 -12.18 -2.34
N LEU A 93 11.91 -12.71 -1.37
CA LEU A 93 13.20 -12.16 -0.96
C LEU A 93 14.37 -12.58 -1.87
N ALA A 94 14.21 -13.61 -2.72
CA ALA A 94 15.36 -14.25 -3.38
C ALA A 94 16.18 -13.26 -4.20
N GLU A 95 15.51 -12.45 -5.01
CA GLU A 95 16.19 -11.46 -5.83
C GLU A 95 16.66 -10.26 -5.02
N SER A 96 15.75 -9.65 -4.25
CA SER A 96 15.94 -8.38 -3.55
C SER A 96 16.90 -8.47 -2.36
N ALA A 97 16.99 -9.63 -1.70
CA ALA A 97 17.93 -9.92 -0.60
C ALA A 97 19.30 -10.45 -1.08
N ASN A 98 19.59 -10.31 -2.38
CA ASN A 98 20.86 -10.67 -3.03
C ASN A 98 21.19 -12.18 -2.98
N LEU A 99 20.16 -13.01 -3.20
CA LEU A 99 20.20 -14.48 -3.18
C LEU A 99 19.66 -15.09 -4.49
N ALA A 100 19.92 -14.46 -5.64
CA ALA A 100 19.38 -14.87 -6.94
C ALA A 100 19.60 -16.36 -7.25
N GLU A 101 20.77 -16.89 -6.86
CA GLU A 101 21.13 -18.29 -7.06
C GLU A 101 20.27 -19.27 -6.24
N CYS A 102 19.64 -18.79 -5.16
CA CYS A 102 18.69 -19.57 -4.39
C CYS A 102 17.31 -19.65 -5.04
N HIS A 103 17.04 -18.86 -6.09
CA HIS A 103 15.78 -18.88 -6.83
C HIS A 103 15.73 -20.00 -7.87
N THR A 104 16.89 -20.43 -8.39
CA THR A 104 16.99 -21.40 -9.50
C THR A 104 16.31 -22.74 -9.24
N PRO A 105 16.32 -23.32 -8.02
CA PRO A 105 15.62 -24.58 -7.74
C PRO A 105 14.11 -24.53 -8.02
N LEU A 106 13.47 -23.36 -7.87
CA LEU A 106 12.06 -23.20 -8.21
C LEU A 106 11.84 -23.36 -9.73
N PHE A 107 12.68 -22.72 -10.53
CA PHE A 107 12.62 -22.82 -11.99
C PHE A 107 12.87 -24.25 -12.47
N ASP A 108 13.84 -24.93 -11.86
CA ASP A 108 14.18 -26.32 -12.18
C ASP A 108 12.99 -27.26 -11.91
N LEU A 109 12.36 -27.15 -10.74
CA LEU A 109 11.18 -27.95 -10.38
C LEU A 109 10.02 -27.71 -11.35
N LEU A 110 9.69 -26.44 -11.61
CA LEU A 110 8.55 -26.08 -12.45
C LEU A 110 8.77 -26.52 -13.91
N THR A 111 9.99 -26.38 -14.42
CA THR A 111 10.35 -26.82 -15.78
C THR A 111 10.34 -28.34 -15.90
N ALA A 112 10.86 -29.05 -14.89
CA ALA A 112 10.83 -30.52 -14.86
C ALA A 112 9.39 -31.08 -14.77
N SER A 113 8.46 -30.31 -14.20
CA SER A 113 7.06 -30.71 -14.00
C SER A 113 6.13 -30.38 -15.17
N LEU A 114 6.64 -29.78 -16.25
CA LEU A 114 5.80 -29.36 -17.39
C LEU A 114 5.04 -30.52 -18.04
N VAL A 115 5.66 -31.70 -18.19
CA VAL A 115 5.01 -32.87 -18.81
C VAL A 115 3.77 -33.30 -18.02
N PRO A 116 3.84 -33.61 -16.71
CA PRO A 116 2.65 -33.96 -15.94
C PRO A 116 1.64 -32.81 -15.84
N PHE A 117 2.06 -31.55 -15.75
CA PHE A 117 1.15 -30.39 -15.71
C PHE A 117 0.34 -30.25 -17.00
N ARG A 118 0.98 -30.34 -18.18
CA ARG A 118 0.30 -30.32 -19.47
C ARG A 118 -0.70 -31.47 -19.60
N LYS A 119 -0.30 -32.69 -19.20
CA LYS A 119 -1.18 -33.87 -19.25
C LYS A 119 -2.43 -33.68 -18.39
N ALA A 120 -2.26 -33.19 -17.18
CA ALA A 120 -3.38 -32.96 -16.26
C ALA A 120 -4.28 -31.79 -16.72
N THR A 121 -3.70 -30.74 -17.31
CA THR A 121 -4.45 -29.62 -17.91
C THR A 121 -5.32 -30.13 -19.05
N LYS A 122 -4.75 -30.89 -20.00
CA LYS A 122 -5.49 -31.47 -21.13
C LYS A 122 -6.62 -32.39 -20.69
N LEU A 123 -6.36 -33.21 -19.67
CA LEU A 123 -7.40 -34.08 -19.10
C LEU A 123 -8.58 -33.29 -18.52
N ALA A 124 -8.33 -32.08 -17.98
CA ALA A 124 -9.36 -31.25 -17.37
C ALA A 124 -10.07 -30.31 -18.35
N TYR A 125 -9.36 -29.81 -19.37
CA TYR A 125 -9.84 -28.72 -20.23
C TYR A 125 -9.86 -29.04 -21.73
N GLY A 126 -9.50 -30.28 -22.14
CA GLY A 126 -9.53 -30.75 -23.52
C GLY A 126 -8.14 -30.86 -24.17
N ASP A 127 -8.02 -31.69 -25.20
CA ASP A 127 -6.72 -32.00 -25.84
C ASP A 127 -6.12 -30.83 -26.64
N ASP A 128 -6.98 -29.92 -27.10
CA ASP A 128 -6.63 -28.73 -27.89
C ASP A 128 -6.12 -27.57 -27.04
N ILE A 129 -6.29 -27.60 -25.70
CA ILE A 129 -5.79 -26.54 -24.82
C ILE A 129 -4.27 -26.45 -24.94
N ARG A 130 -3.77 -25.25 -25.24
CA ARG A 130 -2.34 -24.95 -25.22
C ARG A 130 -1.89 -24.60 -23.79
N GLY A 131 -0.59 -24.68 -23.57
CA GLY A 131 0.00 -24.39 -22.27
C GLY A 131 -0.46 -25.32 -21.13
N PHE A 132 -0.43 -24.80 -19.91
CA PHE A 132 -0.79 -25.54 -18.71
C PHE A 132 -1.21 -24.63 -17.56
N THR A 133 -2.01 -25.18 -16.67
CA THR A 133 -2.24 -24.66 -15.31
C THR A 133 -1.97 -25.76 -14.29
N ILE A 134 -2.02 -25.41 -13.01
CA ILE A 134 -1.75 -26.33 -11.92
C ILE A 134 -2.79 -26.21 -10.81
N ARG A 135 -2.86 -27.25 -9.98
CA ARG A 135 -3.64 -27.21 -8.75
C ARG A 135 -2.84 -26.56 -7.64
N THR A 136 -3.55 -26.16 -6.59
CA THR A 136 -2.94 -25.43 -5.49
C THR A 136 -1.79 -26.21 -4.83
N SER A 137 -1.95 -27.52 -4.61
CA SER A 137 -0.86 -28.35 -4.10
C SER A 137 -0.19 -29.17 -5.19
N HIS A 138 1.14 -29.18 -5.19
CA HIS A 138 1.95 -30.05 -6.04
C HIS A 138 3.21 -30.56 -5.31
N ASN A 139 3.90 -31.54 -5.90
CA ASN A 139 5.04 -32.21 -5.30
C ASN A 139 6.21 -32.39 -6.29
N PRO A 140 7.40 -32.84 -5.84
CA PRO A 140 8.58 -33.01 -6.69
C PRO A 140 8.42 -33.95 -7.89
N PHE A 141 7.38 -34.78 -7.91
CA PHE A 141 7.11 -35.76 -8.97
C PHE A 141 6.02 -35.28 -9.95
N GLY A 142 5.61 -34.00 -9.86
CA GLY A 142 4.55 -33.42 -10.68
C GLY A 142 3.14 -33.91 -10.32
N GLY A 143 2.99 -34.59 -9.17
CA GLY A 143 1.69 -34.97 -8.64
C GLY A 143 0.97 -33.73 -8.12
N MET A 144 -0.31 -33.57 -8.46
CA MET A 144 -1.14 -32.43 -8.08
C MET A 144 -2.32 -32.86 -7.21
N GLY A 145 -2.65 -32.06 -6.21
CA GLY A 145 -3.71 -32.32 -5.24
C GLY A 145 -4.65 -31.12 -5.04
N TRP A 146 -5.59 -31.27 -4.10
CA TRP A 146 -6.55 -30.25 -3.70
C TRP A 146 -7.31 -29.58 -4.88
N LYS A 147 -7.57 -28.26 -4.82
CA LYS A 147 -8.37 -27.50 -5.79
C LYS A 147 -7.52 -26.97 -6.94
N TRP A 148 -8.14 -26.73 -8.10
CA TRP A 148 -7.52 -25.95 -9.16
C TRP A 148 -7.29 -24.51 -8.69
N ASN A 149 -6.09 -24.00 -8.91
CA ASN A 149 -5.75 -22.59 -8.79
C ASN A 149 -5.34 -22.15 -10.18
N LEU A 150 -6.32 -21.80 -11.02
CA LEU A 150 -6.13 -21.53 -12.45
C LEU A 150 -4.99 -20.52 -12.73
N PRO A 151 -4.82 -19.43 -11.95
CA PRO A 151 -3.71 -18.49 -12.16
C PRO A 151 -2.38 -18.90 -11.54
N ALA A 152 -2.25 -20.07 -10.93
CA ALA A 152 -1.02 -20.49 -10.25
C ALA A 152 0.20 -20.55 -11.19
N SER A 153 0.04 -21.08 -12.41
CA SER A 153 1.13 -21.10 -13.40
C SER A 153 1.52 -19.68 -13.85
N ALA A 154 0.55 -18.76 -13.92
CA ALA A 154 0.78 -17.36 -14.24
C ALA A 154 1.50 -16.63 -13.10
N TRP A 155 1.14 -16.89 -11.85
CA TRP A 155 1.88 -16.35 -10.70
C TRP A 155 3.30 -16.92 -10.62
N TYR A 156 3.49 -18.21 -10.87
CA TYR A 156 4.85 -18.75 -10.98
C TYR A 156 5.65 -18.12 -12.12
N ALA A 157 5.02 -17.77 -13.24
CA ALA A 157 5.69 -17.07 -14.34
C ALA A 157 6.22 -15.68 -13.92
N GLN A 158 5.61 -15.02 -12.93
CA GLN A 158 6.14 -13.78 -12.34
C GLN A 158 7.56 -13.99 -11.79
N HIS A 159 7.85 -15.13 -11.16
CA HIS A 159 9.19 -15.42 -10.63
C HIS A 159 10.26 -15.56 -11.71
N PHE A 160 9.91 -16.17 -12.86
CA PHE A 160 10.80 -16.24 -14.02
C PHE A 160 11.11 -14.84 -14.57
N TRP A 161 10.09 -13.99 -14.67
CA TRP A 161 10.28 -12.60 -15.06
C TRP A 161 11.15 -11.82 -14.07
N GLU A 162 10.87 -11.92 -12.77
CA GLU A 162 11.59 -11.18 -11.74
C GLU A 162 13.09 -11.52 -11.71
N HIS A 163 13.46 -12.78 -11.94
CA HIS A 163 14.87 -13.15 -12.06
C HIS A 163 15.59 -12.38 -13.18
N TYR A 164 14.93 -12.22 -14.32
CA TYR A 164 15.44 -11.35 -15.39
C TYR A 164 15.39 -9.88 -15.00
N ALA A 165 14.27 -9.38 -14.45
CA ALA A 165 14.10 -7.96 -14.13
C ALA A 165 15.15 -7.47 -13.13
N PHE A 166 15.56 -8.29 -12.17
CA PHE A 166 16.65 -7.99 -11.24
C PHE A 166 18.04 -8.33 -11.79
N GLY A 167 18.18 -9.32 -12.68
CA GLY A 167 19.47 -9.84 -13.16
C GLY A 167 19.99 -9.23 -14.45
N GLY A 168 19.10 -8.91 -15.40
CA GLY A 168 19.42 -8.41 -16.73
C GLY A 168 19.95 -9.46 -17.72
N ASP A 169 19.97 -10.76 -17.36
CA ASP A 169 20.50 -11.82 -18.21
C ASP A 169 19.55 -12.14 -19.37
N LYS A 170 19.85 -11.57 -20.55
CA LYS A 170 19.07 -11.80 -21.77
C LYS A 170 19.10 -13.25 -22.25
N LYS A 171 20.18 -14.00 -21.98
CA LYS A 171 20.27 -15.41 -22.38
C LYS A 171 19.32 -16.25 -21.53
N TYR A 172 19.31 -16.04 -20.21
CA TYR A 172 18.31 -16.66 -19.33
C TYR A 172 16.88 -16.31 -19.77
N LEU A 173 16.64 -15.02 -20.09
CA LEU A 173 15.33 -14.58 -20.56
C LEU A 173 14.91 -15.34 -21.82
N GLU A 174 15.78 -15.41 -22.83
CA GLU A 174 15.52 -16.08 -24.09
C GLU A 174 15.31 -17.60 -23.94
N THR A 175 16.16 -18.27 -23.16
CA THR A 175 16.20 -19.75 -23.15
C THR A 175 15.37 -20.40 -22.05
N VAL A 176 15.02 -19.68 -20.98
CA VAL A 176 14.32 -20.23 -19.82
C VAL A 176 13.02 -19.50 -19.54
N ALA A 177 13.07 -18.19 -19.26
CA ALA A 177 11.90 -17.46 -18.78
C ALA A 177 10.86 -17.22 -19.87
N TYR A 178 11.26 -16.72 -21.03
CA TYR A 178 10.35 -16.35 -22.11
C TYR A 178 9.54 -17.53 -22.67
N PRO A 179 10.13 -18.73 -22.91
CA PRO A 179 9.35 -19.90 -23.31
C PRO A 179 8.27 -20.28 -22.28
N TYR A 180 8.58 -20.24 -20.98
CA TYR A 180 7.62 -20.52 -19.91
C TYR A 180 6.49 -19.48 -19.90
N LEU A 181 6.83 -18.18 -19.89
CA LEU A 181 5.89 -17.06 -19.94
C LEU A 181 4.93 -17.17 -21.13
N LYS A 182 5.48 -17.39 -22.33
CA LYS A 182 4.72 -17.51 -23.57
C LYS A 182 3.78 -18.71 -23.56
N GLU A 183 4.22 -19.85 -23.05
CA GLU A 183 3.38 -21.04 -22.94
C GLU A 183 2.21 -20.85 -21.96
N VAL A 184 2.43 -20.18 -20.83
CA VAL A 184 1.35 -19.87 -19.88
C VAL A 184 0.38 -18.83 -20.48
N CYS A 185 0.87 -17.89 -21.30
CA CYS A 185 -0.01 -16.99 -22.06
C CYS A 185 -0.94 -17.77 -23.01
N GLN A 186 -0.43 -18.80 -23.69
CA GLN A 186 -1.25 -19.62 -24.60
C GLN A 186 -2.38 -20.35 -23.88
N TYR A 187 -2.17 -20.79 -22.64
CA TYR A 187 -3.26 -21.32 -21.81
C TYR A 187 -4.36 -20.28 -21.62
N TRP A 188 -4.00 -19.05 -21.23
CA TRP A 188 -4.98 -17.97 -21.04
C TRP A 188 -5.61 -17.46 -22.33
N GLU A 189 -4.90 -17.50 -23.45
CA GLU A 189 -5.49 -17.23 -24.77
C GLU A 189 -6.66 -18.16 -25.07
N ASP A 190 -6.50 -19.45 -24.75
CA ASP A 190 -7.52 -20.47 -25.02
C ASP A 190 -8.58 -20.56 -23.90
N HIS A 191 -8.28 -20.06 -22.70
CA HIS A 191 -9.13 -20.22 -21.52
C HIS A 191 -9.96 -18.97 -21.18
N LEU A 192 -9.51 -17.76 -21.55
CA LEU A 192 -10.26 -16.53 -21.27
C LEU A 192 -11.61 -16.53 -21.97
N LYS A 193 -12.63 -16.06 -21.25
CA LYS A 193 -14.00 -15.94 -21.74
C LYS A 193 -14.30 -14.47 -22.07
N ALA A 194 -14.93 -14.23 -23.22
CA ALA A 194 -15.47 -12.91 -23.54
C ALA A 194 -16.85 -12.70 -22.91
N LEU A 195 -17.04 -11.54 -22.28
CA LEU A 195 -18.34 -11.03 -21.86
C LEU A 195 -19.10 -10.41 -23.05
N PRO A 196 -20.43 -10.22 -22.94
CA PRO A 196 -21.23 -9.62 -24.02
C PRO A 196 -20.78 -8.22 -24.48
N ASP A 197 -20.11 -7.47 -23.60
CA ASP A 197 -19.56 -6.14 -23.89
C ASP A 197 -18.15 -6.18 -24.52
N GLY A 198 -17.58 -7.38 -24.70
CA GLY A 198 -16.26 -7.59 -25.29
C GLY A 198 -15.09 -7.62 -24.29
N GLN A 199 -15.33 -7.38 -22.99
CA GLN A 199 -14.32 -7.58 -21.96
C GLN A 199 -13.95 -9.07 -21.83
N LEU A 200 -12.73 -9.34 -21.39
CA LEU A 200 -12.21 -10.68 -21.14
C LEU A 200 -12.16 -10.95 -19.64
N VAL A 201 -12.63 -12.12 -19.23
CA VAL A 201 -12.61 -12.59 -17.84
C VAL A 201 -12.02 -13.99 -17.76
N ALA A 202 -11.26 -14.23 -16.70
CA ALA A 202 -10.95 -15.58 -16.24
C ALA A 202 -12.24 -16.29 -15.83
N PRO A 203 -12.64 -17.38 -16.49
CA PRO A 203 -13.86 -18.08 -16.13
C PRO A 203 -13.64 -18.96 -14.90
N ASN A 204 -14.67 -19.14 -14.08
CA ASN A 204 -14.66 -20.05 -12.93
C ASN A 204 -13.44 -19.86 -12.00
N GLY A 205 -13.06 -18.61 -11.74
CA GLY A 205 -12.04 -18.26 -10.76
C GLY A 205 -12.55 -18.44 -9.33
N TRP A 206 -11.63 -18.52 -8.37
CA TRP A 206 -11.97 -18.63 -6.95
C TRP A 206 -11.00 -17.77 -6.17
N SER A 207 -11.49 -16.83 -5.34
CA SER A 207 -10.61 -16.04 -4.49
C SER A 207 -10.10 -16.93 -3.35
N PRO A 208 -8.80 -17.30 -3.32
CA PRO A 208 -8.28 -18.13 -2.24
C PRO A 208 -8.56 -17.40 -0.92
N GLU A 209 -9.27 -17.95 0.06
CA GLU A 209 -9.86 -19.29 0.11
C GLU A 209 -11.33 -19.26 0.55
N HIS A 210 -12.09 -18.34 -0.03
CA HIS A 210 -13.47 -18.09 0.39
C HIS A 210 -14.34 -17.58 -0.75
N GLY A 211 -15.64 -17.49 -0.50
CA GLY A 211 -16.62 -17.21 -1.54
C GLY A 211 -16.78 -18.35 -2.54
N ASP A 212 -17.65 -18.10 -3.51
CA ASP A 212 -17.99 -19.03 -4.58
C ASP A 212 -16.98 -18.97 -5.73
N THR A 213 -17.12 -19.93 -6.65
CA THR A 213 -16.42 -19.90 -7.93
C THR A 213 -17.23 -19.09 -8.93
N GLU A 214 -16.61 -18.09 -9.56
CA GLU A 214 -17.27 -17.18 -10.50
C GLU A 214 -16.31 -16.59 -11.53
N ASP A 215 -16.86 -15.98 -12.58
CA ASP A 215 -16.06 -15.34 -13.62
C ASP A 215 -15.48 -14.01 -13.13
N GLY A 216 -14.24 -13.72 -13.53
CA GLY A 216 -13.60 -12.41 -13.36
C GLY A 216 -13.22 -12.05 -11.92
N VAL A 217 -13.01 -13.04 -11.04
CA VAL A 217 -12.45 -12.82 -9.70
C VAL A 217 -11.17 -11.97 -9.80
N SER A 218 -11.06 -10.95 -8.95
CA SER A 218 -9.97 -9.97 -9.02
C SER A 218 -8.59 -10.62 -8.91
N TYR A 219 -8.44 -11.65 -8.06
CA TYR A 219 -7.20 -12.43 -7.92
C TYR A 219 -6.71 -12.99 -9.26
N ASP A 220 -7.55 -13.71 -10.00
CA ASP A 220 -7.21 -14.28 -11.31
C ASP A 220 -6.88 -13.16 -12.32
N GLN A 221 -7.75 -12.15 -12.42
CA GLN A 221 -7.62 -11.06 -13.38
C GLN A 221 -6.30 -10.30 -13.22
N GLN A 222 -5.91 -10.00 -11.98
CA GLN A 222 -4.69 -9.26 -11.68
C GLN A 222 -3.43 -10.08 -12.02
N ILE A 223 -3.44 -11.40 -11.76
CA ILE A 223 -2.31 -12.27 -12.09
C ILE A 223 -2.16 -12.44 -13.60
N ILE A 224 -3.26 -12.57 -14.35
CA ILE A 224 -3.23 -12.69 -15.81
C ILE A 224 -2.75 -11.38 -16.44
N TRP A 225 -3.20 -10.24 -15.91
CA TRP A 225 -2.72 -8.94 -16.35
C TRP A 225 -1.21 -8.79 -16.16
N ASP A 226 -0.67 -9.25 -15.02
CA ASP A 226 0.78 -9.23 -14.74
C ASP A 226 1.54 -10.19 -15.66
N LEU A 227 1.03 -11.41 -15.89
CA LEU A 227 1.59 -12.36 -16.87
C LEU A 227 1.72 -11.75 -18.27
N PHE A 228 0.64 -11.16 -18.76
CA PHE A 228 0.63 -10.56 -20.10
C PHE A 228 1.60 -9.38 -20.17
N THR A 229 1.64 -8.54 -19.15
CA THR A 229 2.58 -7.41 -19.06
C THR A 229 4.03 -7.90 -19.02
N ASN A 230 4.35 -8.88 -18.19
CA ASN A 230 5.70 -9.47 -18.10
C ASN A 230 6.13 -10.10 -19.44
N THR A 231 5.23 -10.79 -20.12
CA THR A 231 5.53 -11.42 -21.42
C THR A 231 5.76 -10.38 -22.51
N LEU A 232 5.00 -9.28 -22.51
CA LEU A 232 5.21 -8.16 -23.43
C LEU A 232 6.57 -7.49 -23.21
N GLU A 233 6.92 -7.19 -21.96
CA GLU A 233 8.20 -6.59 -21.59
C GLU A 233 9.38 -7.54 -21.90
N ALA A 234 9.21 -8.85 -21.70
CA ALA A 234 10.19 -9.86 -22.08
C ALA A 234 10.42 -9.92 -23.59
N ALA A 235 9.34 -9.99 -24.38
CA ALA A 235 9.42 -9.99 -25.84
C ALA A 235 10.08 -8.70 -26.37
N GLU A 236 9.78 -7.56 -25.76
CA GLU A 236 10.42 -6.28 -26.08
C GLU A 236 11.92 -6.27 -25.76
N ALA A 237 12.32 -6.74 -24.58
CA ALA A 237 13.72 -6.81 -24.18
C ALA A 237 14.56 -7.72 -25.09
N LEU A 238 13.94 -8.76 -25.65
CA LEU A 238 14.53 -9.68 -26.64
C LEU A 238 14.45 -9.16 -28.08
N GLY A 239 13.60 -8.17 -28.37
CA GLY A 239 13.34 -7.71 -29.73
C GLY A 239 12.64 -8.75 -30.62
N THR A 240 11.79 -9.60 -30.03
CA THR A 240 11.13 -10.73 -30.72
C THR A 240 9.60 -10.61 -30.70
N ASP A 241 8.93 -11.49 -31.46
CA ASP A 241 7.48 -11.72 -31.40
C ASP A 241 6.59 -10.46 -31.58
N ALA A 242 7.00 -9.54 -32.47
CA ALA A 242 6.32 -8.26 -32.67
C ALA A 242 4.80 -8.37 -32.97
N GLU A 243 4.38 -9.35 -33.78
CA GLU A 243 2.94 -9.56 -34.05
C GLU A 243 2.21 -10.19 -32.87
N TYR A 244 2.85 -11.14 -32.17
CA TYR A 244 2.26 -11.75 -31.00
C TYR A 244 2.12 -10.75 -29.84
N ARG A 245 3.05 -9.80 -29.70
CA ARG A 245 2.93 -8.66 -28.78
C ARG A 245 1.64 -7.87 -29.02
N LYS A 246 1.26 -7.63 -30.28
CA LYS A 246 0.00 -6.93 -30.60
C LYS A 246 -1.21 -7.73 -30.13
N VAL A 247 -1.24 -9.03 -30.42
CA VAL A 247 -2.31 -9.94 -29.96
C VAL A 247 -2.43 -9.89 -28.44
N LEU A 248 -1.32 -10.10 -27.73
CA LEU A 248 -1.30 -10.19 -26.28
C LEU A 248 -1.67 -8.86 -25.60
N SER A 249 -1.17 -7.72 -26.13
CA SER A 249 -1.57 -6.39 -25.64
C SER A 249 -3.07 -6.13 -25.81
N GLY A 250 -3.65 -6.50 -26.96
CA GLY A 250 -5.08 -6.36 -27.21
C GLY A 250 -5.97 -7.28 -26.34
N MET A 251 -5.42 -8.39 -25.84
CA MET A 251 -6.10 -9.22 -24.84
C MET A 251 -5.97 -8.63 -23.44
N ARG A 252 -4.77 -8.22 -23.03
CA ARG A 252 -4.50 -7.55 -21.75
C ARG A 252 -5.39 -6.33 -21.54
N ASP A 253 -5.50 -5.49 -22.55
CA ASP A 253 -6.24 -4.23 -22.46
C ASP A 253 -7.78 -4.44 -22.45
N ARG A 254 -8.24 -5.65 -22.79
CA ARG A 254 -9.65 -6.05 -22.67
C ARG A 254 -9.98 -6.81 -21.38
N LEU A 255 -8.98 -7.19 -20.57
CA LEU A 255 -9.25 -7.84 -19.29
C LEU A 255 -10.10 -6.93 -18.40
N ALA A 256 -11.12 -7.48 -17.74
CA ALA A 256 -11.84 -6.75 -16.71
C ALA A 256 -10.86 -6.36 -15.59
N GLY A 257 -10.73 -5.06 -15.35
CA GLY A 257 -9.76 -4.49 -14.42
C GLY A 257 -10.29 -4.34 -12.99
N PRO A 258 -9.43 -3.87 -12.06
CA PRO A 258 -9.84 -3.59 -10.69
C PRO A 258 -10.96 -2.55 -10.63
N GLN A 259 -11.82 -2.68 -9.61
CA GLN A 259 -12.96 -1.80 -9.38
C GLN A 259 -13.00 -1.32 -7.93
N ILE A 260 -13.61 -0.15 -7.72
CA ILE A 260 -13.83 0.44 -6.40
C ILE A 260 -15.30 0.25 -6.04
N GLY A 261 -15.55 -0.37 -4.89
CA GLY A 261 -16.91 -0.68 -4.44
C GLY A 261 -17.58 0.43 -3.63
N ARG A 262 -18.81 0.15 -3.19
CA ARG A 262 -19.71 1.11 -2.52
C ARG A 262 -19.20 1.74 -1.23
N TRP A 263 -18.26 1.09 -0.54
CA TRP A 263 -17.66 1.62 0.70
C TRP A 263 -16.21 2.06 0.50
N GLY A 264 -15.78 2.23 -0.75
CA GLY A 264 -14.46 2.72 -1.13
C GLY A 264 -13.38 1.65 -1.17
N GLN A 265 -13.74 0.37 -1.06
CA GLN A 265 -12.81 -0.76 -1.07
C GLN A 265 -12.38 -1.16 -2.47
N LEU A 266 -11.22 -1.78 -2.59
CA LEU A 266 -10.85 -2.53 -3.79
C LEU A 266 -11.67 -3.83 -3.82
N GLN A 267 -12.45 -4.04 -4.88
CA GLN A 267 -13.35 -5.18 -4.96
C GLN A 267 -12.59 -6.51 -5.16
N GLU A 268 -12.98 -7.52 -4.39
CA GLU A 268 -12.47 -8.89 -4.50
C GLU A 268 -13.14 -9.69 -5.61
N TRP A 269 -14.40 -9.37 -5.91
CA TRP A 269 -15.20 -9.97 -6.98
C TRP A 269 -15.70 -8.88 -7.94
N MET A 270 -16.10 -9.26 -9.16
CA MET A 270 -16.67 -8.30 -10.11
C MET A 270 -17.96 -7.63 -9.59
N ALA A 271 -18.76 -8.38 -8.83
CA ALA A 271 -19.94 -7.84 -8.18
C ALA A 271 -19.54 -7.20 -6.85
N ASP A 272 -20.11 -6.02 -6.56
CA ASP A 272 -19.88 -5.26 -5.33
C ASP A 272 -20.52 -5.93 -4.10
N LYS A 273 -19.94 -7.04 -3.66
CA LYS A 273 -20.46 -7.92 -2.60
C LYS A 273 -19.51 -8.11 -1.43
N ASP A 274 -18.39 -7.40 -1.42
CA ASP A 274 -17.43 -7.41 -0.32
C ASP A 274 -18.09 -6.99 1.00
N ASP A 275 -17.73 -7.69 2.09
CA ASP A 275 -18.16 -7.39 3.44
C ASP A 275 -17.06 -6.60 4.18
N PRO A 276 -17.30 -5.35 4.63
CA PRO A 276 -16.33 -4.59 5.40
C PRO A 276 -15.97 -5.20 6.77
N LYS A 277 -16.70 -6.23 7.23
CA LYS A 277 -16.41 -6.96 8.47
C LYS A 277 -15.61 -8.24 8.25
N ASP A 278 -15.35 -8.62 7.01
CA ASP A 278 -14.63 -9.84 6.71
C ASP A 278 -13.13 -9.67 6.97
N GLN A 279 -12.65 -10.41 7.97
CA GLN A 279 -11.25 -10.44 8.39
C GLN A 279 -10.54 -11.73 7.94
N HIS A 280 -10.95 -12.31 6.81
CA HIS A 280 -10.31 -13.47 6.23
C HIS A 280 -8.80 -13.29 6.09
N ARG A 281 -8.05 -14.38 6.27
CA ARG A 281 -6.58 -14.36 6.26
C ARG A 281 -6.00 -14.06 4.88
N HIS A 282 -6.71 -14.45 3.82
CA HIS A 282 -6.30 -14.11 2.46
C HIS A 282 -6.81 -12.73 2.05
N ILE A 283 -5.97 -12.07 1.26
CA ILE A 283 -6.19 -10.75 0.68
C ILE A 283 -5.86 -10.81 -0.81
N SER A 284 -6.35 -11.87 -1.46
CA SER A 284 -5.93 -12.29 -2.80
C SER A 284 -6.16 -11.23 -3.89
N HIS A 285 -7.17 -10.38 -3.71
CA HIS A 285 -7.45 -9.21 -4.57
C HIS A 285 -6.47 -8.03 -4.37
N MET A 286 -5.46 -8.19 -3.51
CA MET A 286 -4.34 -7.25 -3.32
C MET A 286 -3.10 -7.65 -4.14
N PHE A 287 -3.13 -8.73 -4.90
CA PHE A 287 -1.99 -9.17 -5.72
C PHE A 287 -1.46 -8.02 -6.60
N ALA A 288 -2.34 -7.22 -7.19
CA ALA A 288 -2.00 -6.05 -8.01
C ALA A 288 -1.16 -4.98 -7.29
N VAL A 289 -1.22 -4.91 -5.96
CA VAL A 289 -0.39 -4.02 -5.11
C VAL A 289 0.94 -4.70 -4.77
N TYR A 290 0.87 -5.96 -4.34
CA TYR A 290 2.03 -6.80 -4.05
C TYR A 290 1.66 -8.30 -4.15
N PRO A 291 2.48 -9.14 -4.80
CA PRO A 291 3.77 -8.84 -5.42
C PRO A 291 3.68 -8.16 -6.81
N GLY A 292 2.48 -8.09 -7.40
CA GLY A 292 2.22 -7.40 -8.66
C GLY A 292 2.54 -5.91 -8.63
N ARG A 293 2.37 -5.26 -9.78
CA ARG A 293 2.74 -3.84 -9.98
C ARG A 293 1.71 -3.01 -10.75
N GLN A 294 0.45 -3.45 -10.76
CA GLN A 294 -0.65 -2.75 -11.43
C GLN A 294 -1.17 -1.57 -10.59
N ILE A 295 -1.15 -1.70 -9.26
CA ILE A 295 -1.62 -0.69 -8.31
C ILE A 295 -0.43 -0.07 -7.57
N SER A 296 -0.30 1.25 -7.64
CA SER A 296 0.70 2.01 -6.89
C SER A 296 0.22 3.45 -6.65
N LEU A 297 0.70 4.09 -5.57
CA LEU A 297 0.35 5.48 -5.28
C LEU A 297 0.80 6.48 -6.37
N SER A 298 1.88 6.16 -7.10
CA SER A 298 2.40 7.04 -8.14
C SER A 298 1.70 6.92 -9.49
N LYS A 299 1.04 5.79 -9.79
CA LYS A 299 0.38 5.55 -11.09
C LYS A 299 -1.14 5.45 -11.02
N THR A 300 -1.66 4.85 -9.96
CA THR A 300 -3.09 4.52 -9.79
C THR A 300 -3.54 4.85 -8.35
N PRO A 301 -3.43 6.12 -7.94
CA PRO A 301 -3.65 6.53 -6.56
C PRO A 301 -5.06 6.21 -6.04
N GLU A 302 -6.09 6.25 -6.89
CA GLU A 302 -7.46 5.88 -6.53
C GLU A 302 -7.60 4.41 -6.12
N PHE A 303 -6.96 3.49 -6.86
CA PHE A 303 -6.96 2.08 -6.52
C PHE A 303 -6.04 1.77 -5.32
N ALA A 304 -4.94 2.50 -5.16
CA ALA A 304 -4.09 2.37 -3.98
C ALA A 304 -4.83 2.79 -2.69
N LYS A 305 -5.63 3.85 -2.76
CA LYS A 305 -6.52 4.26 -1.65
C LYS A 305 -7.57 3.20 -1.36
N ALA A 306 -8.19 2.64 -2.40
CA ALA A 306 -9.16 1.56 -2.25
C ALA A 306 -8.55 0.29 -1.64
N ALA A 307 -7.30 -0.02 -2.00
CA ALA A 307 -6.55 -1.12 -1.40
C ALA A 307 -6.27 -0.89 0.10
N ALA A 308 -5.91 0.34 0.50
CA ALA A 308 -5.74 0.69 1.91
C ALA A 308 -7.05 0.46 2.70
N VAL A 309 -8.20 0.88 2.15
CA VAL A 309 -9.52 0.66 2.75
C VAL A 309 -9.82 -0.84 2.94
N SER A 310 -9.55 -1.67 1.94
CA SER A 310 -9.69 -3.13 2.06
C SER A 310 -8.73 -3.74 3.11
N LEU A 311 -7.50 -3.25 3.20
CA LEU A 311 -6.51 -3.72 4.18
C LEU A 311 -6.90 -3.36 5.61
N GLU A 312 -7.41 -2.15 5.84
CA GLU A 312 -7.92 -1.73 7.15
C GLU A 312 -9.11 -2.60 7.57
N ALA A 313 -10.05 -2.87 6.65
CA ALA A 313 -11.18 -3.76 6.91
C ALA A 313 -10.74 -5.19 7.28
N ARG A 314 -9.75 -5.72 6.57
CA ARG A 314 -9.14 -7.03 6.86
C ARG A 314 -8.42 -7.08 8.20
N GLY A 315 -7.87 -5.95 8.66
CA GLY A 315 -7.25 -5.80 9.97
C GLY A 315 -6.16 -6.84 10.27
N PHE A 316 -6.05 -7.29 11.52
CA PHE A 316 -5.16 -8.40 11.87
C PHE A 316 -5.77 -9.78 11.54
N GLY A 317 -7.09 -9.91 11.57
CA GLY A 317 -7.80 -11.17 11.33
C GLY A 317 -7.31 -12.33 12.18
N THR A 318 -7.32 -13.54 11.62
CA THR A 318 -6.75 -14.72 12.27
C THR A 318 -5.22 -14.67 12.27
N VAL A 319 -4.59 -15.08 13.38
CA VAL A 319 -3.12 -15.04 13.57
C VAL A 319 -2.45 -16.08 12.68
N VAL A 320 -2.19 -15.69 11.44
CA VAL A 320 -1.55 -16.51 10.41
C VAL A 320 -0.30 -15.79 9.95
N GLY A 321 0.86 -16.38 10.22
CA GLY A 321 2.15 -15.73 10.03
C GLY A 321 2.40 -15.18 8.62
N TRP A 322 2.13 -15.98 7.58
CA TRP A 322 2.24 -15.52 6.19
C TRP A 322 1.30 -14.35 5.85
N ALA A 323 0.13 -14.27 6.48
CA ALA A 323 -0.82 -13.19 6.20
C ALA A 323 -0.28 -11.84 6.70
N ASN A 324 0.35 -11.83 7.88
CA ASN A 324 1.02 -10.63 8.40
C ASN A 324 2.24 -10.25 7.57
N ALA A 325 3.00 -11.25 7.09
CA ALA A 325 4.11 -11.01 6.18
C ALA A 325 3.65 -10.35 4.87
N TRP A 326 2.54 -10.81 4.27
CA TRP A 326 1.97 -10.19 3.09
C TRP A 326 1.47 -8.76 3.38
N LYS A 327 0.77 -8.55 4.50
CA LYS A 327 0.30 -7.22 4.93
C LYS A 327 1.46 -6.24 5.18
N THR A 328 2.59 -6.72 5.68
CA THR A 328 3.81 -5.91 5.83
C THR A 328 4.25 -5.35 4.48
N ALA A 329 4.39 -6.22 3.46
CA ALA A 329 4.78 -5.80 2.11
C ALA A 329 3.73 -4.89 1.45
N LEU A 330 2.44 -5.15 1.66
CA LEU A 330 1.35 -4.34 1.12
C LEU A 330 1.32 -2.93 1.71
N TRP A 331 1.42 -2.79 3.04
CA TRP A 331 1.51 -1.48 3.68
C TRP A 331 2.78 -0.72 3.28
N ALA A 332 3.91 -1.43 3.12
CA ALA A 332 5.13 -0.84 2.58
C ALA A 332 4.91 -0.30 1.14
N ARG A 333 4.23 -1.05 0.26
CA ARG A 333 3.86 -0.60 -1.09
C ARG A 333 2.89 0.58 -1.11
N LEU A 334 2.08 0.73 -0.07
CA LEU A 334 1.21 1.89 0.15
C LEU A 334 1.89 3.05 0.89
N LEU A 335 3.21 2.96 1.10
CA LEU A 335 4.04 3.98 1.75
C LEU A 335 3.61 4.32 3.19
N ASP A 336 2.93 3.38 3.87
CA ASP A 336 2.57 3.51 5.28
C ASP A 336 3.57 2.72 6.13
N ALA A 337 4.61 3.44 6.56
CA ALA A 337 5.72 2.89 7.33
C ALA A 337 5.29 2.29 8.68
N GLU A 338 4.38 2.96 9.39
CA GLU A 338 3.98 2.57 10.74
C GLU A 338 3.05 1.37 10.70
N SER A 339 2.12 1.32 9.74
CA SER A 339 1.31 0.12 9.52
C SER A 339 2.20 -1.06 9.11
N ALA A 340 3.14 -0.87 8.17
CA ALA A 340 4.08 -1.90 7.77
C ALA A 340 4.89 -2.43 8.97
N TYR A 341 5.44 -1.54 9.79
CA TYR A 341 6.20 -1.91 10.99
C TYR A 341 5.33 -2.63 12.02
N THR A 342 4.07 -2.24 12.18
CA THR A 342 3.16 -2.91 13.11
C THR A 342 2.99 -4.39 12.75
N TYR A 343 2.82 -4.72 11.45
CA TYR A 343 2.75 -6.12 11.00
C TYR A 343 4.11 -6.83 11.04
N TYR A 344 5.20 -6.12 10.71
CA TYR A 344 6.57 -6.63 10.84
C TYR A 344 6.88 -7.06 12.27
N HIS A 345 6.67 -6.14 13.22
CA HIS A 345 6.93 -6.33 14.63
C HIS A 345 5.99 -7.36 15.27
N LYS A 346 4.80 -7.58 14.69
CA LYS A 346 3.89 -8.65 15.13
C LYS A 346 4.55 -10.03 15.06
N GLU A 347 5.51 -10.21 14.15
CA GLU A 347 6.22 -11.46 14.00
C GLU A 347 7.00 -11.82 15.26
N VAL A 348 7.88 -10.93 15.73
CA VAL A 348 8.70 -11.14 16.94
C VAL A 348 7.92 -10.98 18.24
N SER A 349 6.87 -10.16 18.26
CA SER A 349 6.07 -9.96 19.47
C SER A 349 5.04 -11.06 19.72
N ALA A 350 4.59 -11.80 18.70
CA ALA A 350 3.45 -12.70 18.85
C ALA A 350 3.42 -13.96 17.98
N ASN A 351 4.14 -14.05 16.85
CA ASN A 351 3.99 -15.17 15.91
C ASN A 351 5.16 -16.16 15.95
N ALA A 352 6.37 -15.68 16.19
CA ALA A 352 7.57 -16.48 16.16
C ALA A 352 7.60 -17.53 17.28
N TYR A 353 8.29 -18.64 17.03
CA TYR A 353 8.77 -19.57 18.05
C TYR A 353 10.08 -19.08 18.67
N PRO A 354 10.54 -19.69 19.77
CA PRO A 354 11.87 -19.45 20.35
C PRO A 354 13.06 -19.53 19.38
N ASN A 355 12.93 -20.27 18.27
CA ASN A 355 13.94 -20.38 17.22
C ASN A 355 13.72 -19.39 16.05
N LEU A 356 12.84 -18.40 16.22
CA LEU A 356 12.41 -17.41 15.23
C LEU A 356 11.66 -17.96 14.02
N TRP A 357 11.24 -19.22 14.05
CA TRP A 357 10.42 -19.77 12.98
C TRP A 357 8.99 -19.24 13.08
N ASN A 358 8.38 -19.02 11.92
CA ASN A 358 7.05 -18.45 11.84
C ASN A 358 5.98 -19.48 12.25
N GLY A 359 5.10 -19.06 13.16
CA GLY A 359 3.95 -19.83 13.61
C GLY A 359 2.69 -19.49 12.80
N CYS A 360 2.01 -20.51 12.30
CA CYS A 360 0.80 -20.40 11.50
C CYS A 360 -0.39 -21.09 12.17
N TRP A 361 -1.59 -20.51 12.05
CA TRP A 361 -2.85 -21.11 12.52
C TRP A 361 -3.46 -22.01 11.42
N PRO A 362 -4.17 -23.11 11.75
CA PRO A 362 -4.52 -23.61 13.09
C PRO A 362 -3.39 -24.30 13.83
N GLY A 363 -3.41 -24.14 15.16
CA GLY A 363 -2.61 -24.96 16.07
C GLY A 363 -1.16 -24.54 16.29
N ARG A 364 -0.74 -23.35 15.81
CA ARG A 364 0.68 -22.93 15.78
C ARG A 364 1.49 -24.07 15.17
N VAL A 365 1.41 -24.17 13.84
CA VAL A 365 2.24 -25.04 13.02
C VAL A 365 3.35 -24.20 12.39
N PHE A 366 4.56 -24.74 12.34
CA PHE A 366 5.65 -24.11 11.60
C PHE A 366 5.33 -24.07 10.11
N GLN A 367 5.32 -22.85 9.56
CA GLN A 367 5.30 -22.58 8.12
C GLN A 367 6.39 -21.58 7.81
N ILE A 368 7.20 -21.84 6.78
CA ILE A 368 8.40 -21.03 6.52
C ILE A 368 8.13 -19.77 5.71
N ASP A 369 7.02 -19.76 4.97
CA ASP A 369 6.57 -18.66 4.12
C ASP A 369 6.59 -17.32 4.87
N GLY A 370 6.08 -17.25 6.09
CA GLY A 370 6.12 -16.04 6.91
C GLY A 370 7.53 -15.50 7.18
N ASN A 371 8.54 -16.36 7.39
CA ASN A 371 9.93 -15.92 7.57
C ASN A 371 10.50 -15.27 6.30
N PHE A 372 10.13 -15.80 5.13
CA PHE A 372 10.56 -15.28 3.84
C PHE A 372 9.83 -13.99 3.48
N GLY A 373 8.51 -13.99 3.65
CA GLY A 373 7.66 -12.85 3.37
C GLY A 373 7.96 -11.66 4.28
N ILE A 374 8.26 -11.86 5.57
CA ILE A 374 8.56 -10.76 6.50
C ILE A 374 9.87 -10.06 6.13
N THR A 375 10.85 -10.84 5.64
CA THR A 375 12.12 -10.31 5.14
C THR A 375 11.88 -9.52 3.85
N ALA A 376 11.09 -10.05 2.92
CA ALA A 376 10.73 -9.32 1.70
C ALA A 376 9.94 -8.03 1.99
N GLY A 377 9.00 -8.07 2.94
CA GLY A 377 8.24 -6.90 3.39
C GLY A 377 9.14 -5.81 3.99
N ALA A 378 10.12 -6.18 4.80
CA ALA A 378 11.12 -5.24 5.30
C ALA A 378 11.98 -4.64 4.18
N ILE A 379 12.37 -5.43 3.17
CA ILE A 379 13.08 -4.89 2.00
C ILE A 379 12.24 -3.82 1.30
N GLU A 380 10.95 -4.07 1.11
CA GLU A 380 10.02 -3.10 0.49
C GLU A 380 9.84 -1.82 1.32
N MET A 381 10.19 -1.81 2.62
CA MET A 381 10.24 -0.60 3.46
C MET A 381 11.50 0.24 3.20
N PHE A 382 12.61 -0.39 2.79
CA PHE A 382 13.90 0.26 2.53
C PHE A 382 14.09 0.64 1.05
N VAL A 383 13.73 -0.23 0.12
CA VAL A 383 13.96 -0.05 -1.32
C VAL A 383 12.82 -0.70 -2.10
N GLN A 384 12.19 0.09 -2.97
CA GLN A 384 11.22 -0.40 -3.97
C GLN A 384 11.76 -0.15 -5.37
N SER A 385 11.47 -1.06 -6.31
CA SER A 385 11.91 -0.93 -7.72
C SER A 385 10.90 -1.39 -8.75
N HIS A 386 9.62 -1.47 -8.38
CA HIS A 386 8.55 -2.06 -9.19
C HIS A 386 7.82 -1.04 -10.09
N ALA A 387 7.89 0.26 -9.75
CA ALA A 387 7.13 1.31 -10.44
C ALA A 387 7.87 2.00 -11.59
N GLY A 388 9.03 1.46 -12.02
CA GLY A 388 9.89 2.07 -13.05
C GLY A 388 10.94 3.04 -12.50
N GLU A 389 11.13 3.04 -11.18
CA GLU A 389 12.09 3.87 -10.46
C GLU A 389 12.61 3.10 -9.24
N ILE A 390 13.81 3.44 -8.77
CA ILE A 390 14.39 2.95 -7.51
C ILE A 390 13.99 3.94 -6.41
N HIS A 391 13.00 3.57 -5.61
CA HIS A 391 12.48 4.39 -4.53
C HIS A 391 13.21 4.03 -3.22
N LEU A 392 13.95 4.99 -2.67
CA LEU A 392 14.75 4.83 -1.45
C LEU A 392 13.94 5.26 -0.22
N LEU A 393 14.03 4.47 0.85
CA LEU A 393 13.30 4.64 2.11
C LEU A 393 11.80 4.98 1.92
N PRO A 394 11.07 4.21 1.10
CA PRO A 394 9.67 4.49 0.78
C PRO A 394 8.73 4.40 1.99
N ALA A 395 9.07 3.57 2.99
CA ALA A 395 8.21 3.33 4.15
C ALA A 395 9.06 3.03 5.41
N LEU A 396 10.01 3.91 5.75
CA LEU A 396 10.88 3.75 6.93
C LEU A 396 10.14 4.12 8.23
N PRO A 397 10.00 3.20 9.21
CA PRO A 397 9.27 3.49 10.45
C PRO A 397 10.13 4.24 11.44
N LYS A 398 9.48 4.96 12.36
CA LYS A 398 10.15 5.67 13.47
C LYS A 398 11.01 4.77 14.34
N ALA A 399 10.59 3.52 14.51
CA ALA A 399 11.33 2.53 15.29
C ALA A 399 12.75 2.29 14.74
N TRP A 400 12.98 2.55 13.45
CA TRP A 400 14.28 2.44 12.79
C TRP A 400 14.83 3.82 12.46
N ALA A 401 14.84 4.76 13.42
CA ALA A 401 15.23 6.14 13.18
C ALA A 401 16.65 6.30 12.63
N THR A 402 17.60 5.43 13.01
CA THR A 402 18.99 5.47 12.53
C THR A 402 19.44 4.07 12.16
N GLY A 403 20.07 3.93 11.00
CA GLY A 403 20.48 2.62 10.53
C GLY A 403 21.14 2.63 9.15
N SER A 404 21.41 1.43 8.66
CA SER A 404 21.93 1.22 7.32
C SER A 404 21.52 -0.14 6.78
N VAL A 405 21.38 -0.25 5.47
CA VAL A 405 21.33 -1.54 4.78
C VAL A 405 22.22 -1.49 3.55
N LYS A 406 22.99 -2.55 3.33
CA LYS A 406 23.93 -2.68 2.22
C LYS A 406 23.64 -3.94 1.42
N GLY A 407 23.85 -3.85 0.11
CA GLY A 407 23.82 -4.99 -0.80
C GLY A 407 22.41 -5.46 -1.19
N LEU A 408 21.35 -4.69 -0.95
CA LEU A 408 20.03 -5.00 -1.49
C LEU A 408 20.04 -4.88 -3.01
N ARG A 409 19.18 -5.60 -3.71
CA ARG A 409 19.06 -5.48 -5.16
C ARG A 409 17.80 -4.73 -5.56
N ALA A 410 17.90 -4.04 -6.69
CA ALA A 410 16.77 -3.39 -7.36
C ALA A 410 16.70 -3.84 -8.83
N ARG A 411 15.48 -3.85 -9.39
CA ARG A 411 15.23 -4.14 -10.81
C ARG A 411 16.07 -3.23 -11.70
N GLY A 412 16.51 -3.73 -12.85
CA GLY A 412 17.46 -3.07 -13.75
C GLY A 412 18.93 -3.45 -13.52
N GLY A 413 19.20 -4.41 -12.64
CA GLY A 413 20.56 -4.91 -12.37
C GLY A 413 21.36 -4.05 -11.39
N PHE A 414 20.67 -3.43 -10.43
CA PHE A 414 21.28 -2.55 -9.43
C PHE A 414 21.47 -3.24 -8.09
N GLU A 415 22.55 -2.87 -7.41
CA GLU A 415 22.77 -3.13 -5.99
C GLU A 415 22.76 -1.79 -5.24
N VAL A 416 22.09 -1.73 -4.10
CA VAL A 416 21.75 -0.50 -3.39
C VAL A 416 22.24 -0.61 -1.95
N ASP A 417 23.05 0.36 -1.56
CA ASP A 417 23.45 0.63 -0.19
C ASP A 417 22.80 1.93 0.27
N ILE A 418 22.20 1.96 1.45
CA ILE A 418 21.65 3.17 2.05
C ILE A 418 22.03 3.29 3.52
N GLN A 419 22.22 4.52 3.97
CA GLN A 419 22.45 4.87 5.36
C GLN A 419 21.54 6.04 5.69
N TRP A 420 20.92 6.00 6.87
CA TRP A 420 20.00 7.03 7.31
C TRP A 420 20.19 7.34 8.79
N LYS A 421 19.82 8.55 9.16
CA LYS A 421 19.89 9.07 10.52
C LYS A 421 18.70 9.98 10.76
N ASP A 422 18.11 9.88 11.94
CA ASP A 422 16.93 10.65 12.35
C ASP A 422 15.77 10.58 11.33
N GLY A 423 15.59 9.41 10.71
CA GLY A 423 14.58 9.16 9.67
C GLY A 423 14.93 9.72 8.28
N GLU A 424 16.14 10.23 8.08
CA GLU A 424 16.56 10.90 6.85
C GLU A 424 17.71 10.15 6.16
N LEU A 425 17.66 10.03 4.83
CA LEU A 425 18.72 9.43 4.04
C LEU A 425 19.97 10.31 4.13
N VAL A 426 21.11 9.73 4.51
CA VAL A 426 22.41 10.39 4.63
C VAL A 426 23.31 10.06 3.46
N LEU A 427 23.26 8.80 3.01
CA LEU A 427 24.05 8.31 1.89
C LEU A 427 23.27 7.22 1.17
N ALA A 428 23.27 7.27 -0.16
CA ALA A 428 22.89 6.14 -0.98
C ALA A 428 23.97 5.84 -2.03
N THR A 429 24.31 4.57 -2.20
CA THR A 429 25.22 4.11 -3.24
C THR A 429 24.50 3.13 -4.14
N LEU A 430 24.42 3.43 -5.42
CA LEU A 430 23.88 2.54 -6.44
C LEU A 430 25.04 1.98 -7.25
N HIS A 431 25.14 0.65 -7.32
CA HIS A 431 26.08 -0.06 -8.18
C HIS A 431 25.30 -0.64 -9.36
N SER A 432 25.72 -0.36 -10.59
CA SER A 432 25.09 -0.92 -11.79
C SER A 432 25.94 -2.04 -12.35
N ARG A 433 25.38 -3.26 -12.41
CA ARG A 433 26.03 -4.39 -13.08
C ARG A 433 26.01 -4.25 -14.60
N PRO A 434 24.85 -4.04 -15.26
CA PRO A 434 24.77 -3.98 -16.72
C PRO A 434 25.19 -2.63 -17.33
N GLY A 435 25.17 -1.54 -16.55
CA GLY A 435 25.40 -0.19 -17.06
C GLY A 435 24.15 0.39 -17.70
N THR A 436 23.21 0.81 -16.86
CA THR A 436 21.85 1.19 -17.27
C THR A 436 21.48 2.56 -16.71
N GLU A 437 20.61 3.25 -17.45
CA GLU A 437 19.92 4.44 -16.94
C GLU A 437 18.93 4.02 -15.85
N CYS A 438 18.79 4.86 -14.83
CA CYS A 438 17.79 4.68 -13.80
C CYS A 438 17.25 6.01 -13.30
N THR A 439 16.06 5.95 -12.74
CA THR A 439 15.45 7.06 -12.01
C THR A 439 15.42 6.68 -10.54
N VAL A 440 16.00 7.50 -9.67
CA VAL A 440 15.99 7.33 -8.22
C VAL A 440 14.94 8.27 -7.62
N ARG A 441 14.08 7.77 -6.74
CA ARG A 441 13.09 8.55 -5.99
C ARG A 441 13.44 8.60 -4.51
N TYR A 442 13.31 9.79 -3.91
CA TYR A 442 13.33 9.99 -2.46
C TYR A 442 12.42 11.18 -2.10
N ARG A 443 11.58 11.04 -1.06
CA ARG A 443 10.65 12.08 -0.58
C ARG A 443 9.86 12.80 -1.68
N GLY A 444 9.36 12.04 -2.66
CA GLY A 444 8.54 12.56 -3.76
C GLY A 444 9.31 13.27 -4.89
N LYS A 445 10.64 13.43 -4.78
CA LYS A 445 11.48 13.93 -5.88
C LYS A 445 12.18 12.79 -6.59
N THR A 446 12.51 13.03 -7.86
CA THR A 446 13.20 12.07 -8.71
C THR A 446 14.48 12.65 -9.27
N LEU A 447 15.50 11.81 -9.43
CA LEU A 447 16.77 12.12 -10.08
C LEU A 447 17.04 11.05 -11.15
N HIS A 448 17.25 11.51 -12.38
CA HIS A 448 17.66 10.63 -13.47
C HIS A 448 19.18 10.50 -13.49
N MET A 449 19.66 9.27 -13.62
CA MET A 449 21.08 8.93 -13.52
C MET A 449 21.48 7.92 -14.59
N ASN A 450 22.70 8.06 -15.11
CA ASN A 450 23.32 7.08 -15.98
C ASN A 450 24.58 6.54 -15.30
N ILE A 451 24.56 5.27 -14.93
CA ILE A 451 25.67 4.59 -14.26
C ILE A 451 26.28 3.61 -15.27
N LYS A 452 27.59 3.75 -15.55
CA LYS A 452 28.31 2.85 -16.46
C LYS A 452 28.35 1.42 -15.91
N ALA A 453 28.53 0.43 -16.78
CA ALA A 453 28.64 -0.98 -16.40
C ALA A 453 29.78 -1.20 -15.40
N GLY A 454 29.49 -1.91 -14.32
CA GLY A 454 30.40 -2.12 -13.18
C GLY A 454 30.70 -0.85 -12.38
N GLY A 455 30.06 0.27 -12.71
CA GLY A 455 30.22 1.55 -12.03
C GLY A 455 29.32 1.68 -10.81
N LYS A 456 29.61 2.71 -10.02
CA LYS A 456 28.77 3.13 -8.89
C LYS A 456 28.51 4.62 -8.95
N SER A 457 27.39 5.04 -8.38
CA SER A 457 27.10 6.44 -8.09
C SER A 457 26.73 6.59 -6.63
N GLU A 458 27.30 7.59 -5.98
CA GLU A 458 27.02 7.96 -4.60
C GLU A 458 26.17 9.22 -4.60
N LEU A 459 25.06 9.19 -3.86
CA LEU A 459 24.20 10.31 -3.57
C LEU A 459 24.50 10.75 -2.14
N ASN A 460 25.24 11.86 -2.01
CA ASN A 460 25.60 12.45 -0.72
C ASN A 460 24.56 13.52 -0.31
N GLU A 461 24.72 14.11 0.89
CA GLU A 461 23.85 15.16 1.40
C GLU A 461 23.52 16.29 0.40
N LYS A 462 24.41 16.67 -0.52
CA LYS A 462 24.12 17.72 -1.52
C LYS A 462 23.19 17.24 -2.62
N ASP A 463 23.43 16.04 -3.14
CA ASP A 463 22.55 15.40 -4.13
C ASP A 463 21.19 15.07 -3.49
N LEU A 464 21.25 14.64 -2.24
CA LEU A 464 20.09 14.40 -1.40
C LEU A 464 19.37 15.68 -1.02
N ALA A 465 20.02 16.83 -0.84
CA ALA A 465 19.35 18.12 -0.60
C ALA A 465 18.58 18.61 -1.84
N GLN A 466 19.06 18.27 -3.04
CA GLN A 466 18.31 18.50 -4.28
C GLN A 466 17.07 17.58 -4.35
N LEU A 467 17.19 16.34 -3.85
CA LEU A 467 16.12 15.33 -3.71
C LEU A 467 15.23 15.47 -2.46
N ALA A 468 15.66 16.19 -1.43
CA ALA A 468 14.93 16.40 -0.20
C ALA A 468 14.02 17.60 -0.39
N VAL A 469 12.75 17.46 0.00
CA VAL A 469 11.81 18.58 0.01
C VAL A 469 12.21 19.55 1.13
N ASP A 470 12.67 20.70 0.65
CA ASP A 470 12.73 22.06 1.18
C ASP A 470 13.54 22.42 2.45
N PRO A 471 14.43 23.45 2.37
CA PRO A 471 15.01 24.12 3.54
C PRO A 471 13.91 24.79 4.38
N PRO A 472 14.13 25.17 5.66
CA PRO A 472 13.05 25.49 6.60
C PRO A 472 12.10 26.53 6.01
N LYS A 473 10.88 26.08 5.70
CA LYS A 473 9.79 26.89 5.17
C LYS A 473 8.92 27.38 6.30
N LEU A 474 8.16 28.44 5.99
CA LEU A 474 7.09 28.99 6.80
C LEU A 474 6.22 27.87 7.40
N PRO A 475 5.58 28.08 8.56
CA PRO A 475 4.70 27.10 9.17
C PRO A 475 3.68 26.52 8.17
N ARG A 476 3.49 25.20 8.22
CA ARG A 476 2.66 24.44 7.28
C ARG A 476 1.25 24.30 7.81
N VAL A 477 0.29 24.64 6.95
CA VAL A 477 -1.13 24.62 7.28
C VAL A 477 -1.86 23.68 6.33
N LEU A 478 -2.58 22.69 6.88
CA LEU A 478 -3.43 21.81 6.09
C LEU A 478 -4.91 22.16 6.29
N VAL A 479 -5.63 22.31 5.19
CA VAL A 479 -7.09 22.47 5.20
C VAL A 479 -7.77 21.20 4.72
N VAL A 480 -8.50 20.55 5.62
CA VAL A 480 -9.38 19.42 5.36
C VAL A 480 -10.81 19.94 5.28
N GLY A 481 -11.46 19.87 4.13
CA GLY A 481 -12.89 20.16 4.15
C GLY A 481 -13.62 20.07 2.85
N ASP A 482 -14.88 20.45 2.90
CA ASP A 482 -15.80 20.36 1.77
C ASP A 482 -15.55 21.44 0.69
N SER A 483 -16.48 21.57 -0.27
CA SER A 483 -16.36 22.50 -1.39
C SER A 483 -16.23 23.98 -0.98
N ILE A 484 -16.65 24.38 0.22
CA ILE A 484 -16.47 25.76 0.70
C ILE A 484 -15.01 26.06 0.98
N SER A 485 -14.24 25.10 1.47
CA SER A 485 -12.81 25.33 1.65
C SER A 485 -12.05 25.47 0.34
N MET A 486 -12.57 24.91 -0.77
CA MET A 486 -12.07 25.23 -2.12
C MET A 486 -12.42 26.67 -2.52
N ASN A 487 -13.59 27.14 -2.08
CA ASN A 487 -14.15 28.43 -2.47
C ASN A 487 -13.35 29.61 -1.90
N TYR A 488 -12.87 29.52 -0.65
CA TYR A 488 -12.02 30.54 -0.02
C TYR A 488 -10.51 30.26 -0.14
N HIS A 489 -10.09 29.13 -0.70
CA HIS A 489 -8.68 28.68 -0.68
C HIS A 489 -7.71 29.74 -1.22
N GLU A 490 -7.95 30.23 -2.43
CA GLU A 490 -7.05 31.20 -3.07
C GLU A 490 -6.96 32.53 -2.30
N ALA A 491 -8.07 32.98 -1.70
CA ALA A 491 -8.10 34.20 -0.90
C ALA A 491 -7.32 34.04 0.41
N ALA A 492 -7.50 32.92 1.11
CA ALA A 492 -6.73 32.60 2.32
C ALA A 492 -5.24 32.41 2.00
N LYS A 493 -4.92 31.70 0.91
CA LYS A 493 -3.55 31.48 0.44
C LYS A 493 -2.86 32.80 0.12
N ALA A 494 -3.54 33.71 -0.59
CA ALA A 494 -3.02 35.03 -0.90
C ALA A 494 -2.75 35.86 0.36
N ALA A 495 -3.63 35.77 1.37
CA ALA A 495 -3.48 36.47 2.64
C ALA A 495 -2.34 35.90 3.54
N LEU A 496 -1.96 34.63 3.33
CA LEU A 496 -0.93 33.94 4.10
C LEU A 496 0.45 33.90 3.40
N VAL A 497 0.60 34.50 2.22
CA VAL A 497 1.89 34.58 1.52
C VAL A 497 2.93 35.22 2.44
N GLY A 498 4.07 34.54 2.62
CA GLY A 498 5.15 35.01 3.49
C GLY A 498 4.93 34.75 4.99
N THR A 499 3.77 34.20 5.37
CA THR A 499 3.42 33.87 6.77
C THR A 499 3.34 32.36 6.99
N ALA A 500 2.72 31.62 6.08
CA ALA A 500 2.52 30.18 6.19
C ALA A 500 2.47 29.50 4.81
N ASP A 501 2.95 28.27 4.73
CA ASP A 501 2.72 27.41 3.57
C ASP A 501 1.34 26.78 3.70
N TYR A 502 0.38 27.32 2.93
CA TYR A 502 -1.04 27.01 3.07
C TYR A 502 -1.50 25.99 2.02
N TYR A 503 -1.85 24.78 2.48
CA TYR A 503 -2.25 23.64 1.68
C TYR A 503 -3.70 23.25 1.93
N ARG A 504 -4.27 22.51 0.98
CA ARG A 504 -5.59 21.90 1.10
C ARG A 504 -5.52 20.46 0.59
N VAL A 505 -6.36 19.60 1.13
CA VAL A 505 -6.59 18.26 0.56
C VAL A 505 -6.95 18.37 -0.92
N GLU A 506 -6.46 17.42 -1.72
CA GLU A 506 -6.72 17.37 -3.16
C GLU A 506 -8.20 17.00 -3.44
N GLY A 507 -8.88 17.82 -4.24
CA GLY A 507 -10.30 17.64 -4.55
C GLY A 507 -11.23 17.95 -3.36
N ASN A 508 -12.54 17.75 -3.51
CA ASN A 508 -13.51 18.05 -2.46
C ASN A 508 -13.43 17.01 -1.32
N GLY A 509 -13.25 17.45 -0.07
CA GLY A 509 -13.21 16.58 1.12
C GLY A 509 -14.54 15.91 1.43
N GLY A 510 -15.64 16.46 0.91
CA GLY A 510 -16.95 15.80 0.92
C GLY A 510 -17.53 15.60 2.33
N PRO A 511 -18.42 14.61 2.51
CA PRO A 511 -19.02 14.30 3.81
C PRO A 511 -18.01 13.74 4.84
N SER A 512 -18.36 13.75 6.12
CA SER A 512 -17.46 13.35 7.22
C SER A 512 -17.11 11.86 7.25
N ASP A 513 -17.94 10.99 6.69
CA ASP A 513 -17.62 9.57 6.53
C ASP A 513 -16.44 9.37 5.56
N ARG A 514 -16.43 10.13 4.46
CA ARG A 514 -15.27 10.22 3.56
C ARG A 514 -14.06 10.84 4.26
N GLY A 515 -14.29 11.83 5.12
CA GLY A 515 -13.24 12.45 5.91
C GLY A 515 -12.50 11.42 6.78
N VAL A 516 -13.25 10.62 7.53
CA VAL A 516 -12.71 9.50 8.31
C VAL A 516 -11.91 8.52 7.45
N SER A 517 -12.44 8.09 6.30
CA SER A 517 -11.75 7.12 5.44
C SER A 517 -10.48 7.64 4.78
N ASN A 518 -10.34 8.96 4.61
CA ASN A 518 -9.19 9.55 3.91
C ASN A 518 -8.22 10.30 4.83
N MET A 519 -8.56 10.47 6.12
CA MET A 519 -7.81 11.35 7.02
C MET A 519 -6.32 11.00 7.08
N ARG A 520 -5.97 9.71 7.26
CA ARG A 520 -4.56 9.28 7.30
C ARG A 520 -3.78 9.66 6.04
N LEU A 521 -4.41 9.53 4.88
CA LEU A 521 -3.80 9.89 3.60
C LEU A 521 -3.66 11.41 3.44
N TRP A 522 -4.66 12.17 3.87
CA TRP A 522 -4.65 13.62 3.80
C TRP A 522 -3.62 14.25 4.74
N LEU A 523 -3.42 13.66 5.91
CA LEU A 523 -2.36 14.05 6.82
C LEU A 523 -0.97 13.70 6.26
N GLY A 524 -0.87 12.72 5.36
CA GLY A 524 0.39 12.25 4.80
C GLY A 524 1.32 11.70 5.88
N ASP A 525 2.61 11.61 5.59
CA ASP A 525 3.62 11.30 6.62
C ASP A 525 3.96 12.55 7.43
N TYR A 526 2.99 13.02 8.22
CA TYR A 526 3.15 14.14 9.16
C TYR A 526 4.19 13.87 10.25
N THR A 527 4.76 12.66 10.27
CA THR A 527 5.75 12.26 11.25
C THR A 527 7.18 12.45 10.77
N ALA A 528 7.37 12.52 9.45
CA ALA A 528 8.63 12.91 8.84
C ALA A 528 8.97 14.37 9.15
N LYS A 529 10.23 14.61 9.50
CA LYS A 529 10.79 15.94 9.72
C LYS A 529 10.60 16.80 8.46
N GLY A 530 10.04 17.99 8.62
CA GLY A 530 9.74 18.92 7.51
C GLY A 530 8.40 18.69 6.78
N LEU A 531 7.68 17.61 7.10
CA LEU A 531 6.32 17.33 6.60
C LEU A 531 5.24 17.43 7.68
N GLN A 532 5.63 17.82 8.89
CA GLN A 532 4.73 18.09 10.01
C GLN A 532 3.77 19.24 9.68
N TRP A 533 2.53 19.13 10.16
CA TRP A 533 1.56 20.21 10.10
C TRP A 533 1.66 21.02 11.38
N ASP A 534 1.83 22.34 11.26
CA ASP A 534 1.81 23.24 12.41
C ASP A 534 0.36 23.55 12.78
N VAL A 535 -0.51 23.68 11.78
CA VAL A 535 -1.94 23.93 11.94
C VAL A 535 -2.75 23.05 11.00
N ILE A 536 -3.83 22.44 11.49
CA ILE A 536 -4.81 21.74 10.67
C ILE A 536 -6.18 22.38 10.87
N GLN A 537 -6.75 22.87 9.78
CA GLN A 537 -8.11 23.40 9.74
C GLN A 537 -9.07 22.36 9.16
N PHE A 538 -10.22 22.13 9.80
CA PHE A 538 -11.16 21.09 9.35
C PHE A 538 -12.65 21.48 9.38
N ASN A 539 -13.41 21.06 8.36
CA ASN A 539 -14.89 21.15 8.29
C ASN A 539 -15.52 20.29 7.16
N HIS A 540 -16.55 19.50 7.48
CA HIS A 540 -17.33 18.66 6.54
C HIS A 540 -18.84 18.96 6.50
N GLY A 541 -19.35 19.83 7.38
CA GLY A 541 -20.77 19.88 7.74
C GLY A 541 -21.72 20.26 6.61
N LEU A 542 -21.25 20.95 5.56
CA LEU A 542 -22.13 21.35 4.46
C LEU A 542 -22.49 20.18 3.53
N HIS A 543 -21.65 19.14 3.47
CA HIS A 543 -21.96 17.95 2.68
C HIS A 543 -22.83 16.97 3.45
N ASP A 544 -22.65 16.87 4.76
CA ASP A 544 -23.41 15.97 5.63
C ASP A 544 -24.88 16.38 5.74
N LEU A 545 -25.15 17.70 5.72
CA LEU A 545 -26.52 18.24 5.78
C LEU A 545 -27.29 18.14 4.45
N LYS A 546 -26.72 17.53 3.40
CA LYS A 546 -27.46 17.29 2.15
C LYS A 546 -28.59 16.30 2.37
N GLN A 547 -29.72 16.50 1.68
CA GLN A 547 -30.89 15.64 1.75
C GLN A 547 -31.52 15.49 0.36
N SER A 548 -32.44 14.53 0.20
CA SER A 548 -33.43 14.60 -0.86
C SER A 548 -34.58 15.53 -0.48
N HIS A 549 -35.13 16.27 -1.44
CA HIS A 549 -36.33 17.09 -1.25
C HIS A 549 -37.34 16.83 -2.37
N ASP A 550 -38.51 16.30 -2.01
CA ASP A 550 -39.64 16.16 -2.92
C ASP A 550 -40.48 17.44 -2.89
N LYS A 551 -40.38 18.22 -3.97
CA LYS A 551 -41.14 19.47 -4.13
C LYS A 551 -42.65 19.28 -4.19
N THR A 552 -43.11 18.10 -4.62
CA THR A 552 -44.55 17.86 -4.84
C THR A 552 -45.28 17.65 -3.54
N THR A 553 -44.61 17.02 -2.57
CA THR A 553 -45.13 16.72 -1.24
C THR A 553 -44.54 17.62 -0.15
N ASP A 554 -43.54 18.45 -0.48
CA ASP A 554 -42.70 19.24 0.43
C ASP A 554 -42.07 18.40 1.56
N THR A 555 -41.67 17.17 1.22
CA THR A 555 -41.05 16.24 2.17
C THR A 555 -39.53 16.19 2.01
N TRP A 556 -38.83 16.13 3.14
CA TRP A 556 -37.37 16.07 3.23
C TRP A 556 -36.93 14.67 3.65
N GLY A 557 -35.94 14.12 2.95
CA GLY A 557 -35.33 12.83 3.27
C GLY A 557 -34.33 12.89 4.43
N ALA A 558 -33.64 11.77 4.67
CA ALA A 558 -32.55 11.73 5.65
C ALA A 558 -31.35 12.58 5.21
N TYR A 559 -30.58 13.06 6.18
CA TYR A 559 -29.27 13.66 5.93
C TYR A 559 -28.32 12.66 5.25
N GLN A 560 -27.41 13.17 4.43
CA GLN A 560 -26.34 12.41 3.81
C GLN A 560 -25.51 11.68 4.87
N VAL A 561 -25.28 12.34 6.01
CA VAL A 561 -24.77 11.70 7.23
C VAL A 561 -25.68 12.11 8.39
N ALA A 562 -26.23 11.12 9.10
CA ALA A 562 -27.07 11.37 10.26
C ALA A 562 -26.29 12.12 11.35
N ILE A 563 -26.96 12.98 12.13
CA ILE A 563 -26.31 13.85 13.12
C ILE A 563 -25.43 13.06 14.11
N ASP A 564 -25.91 11.91 14.60
CA ASP A 564 -25.14 11.09 15.54
C ASP A 564 -23.90 10.47 14.90
N ASP A 565 -23.96 10.14 13.61
CA ASP A 565 -22.81 9.61 12.88
C ASP A 565 -21.83 10.73 12.49
N TYR A 566 -22.32 11.93 12.18
CA TYR A 566 -21.48 13.12 12.02
C TYR A 566 -20.68 13.39 13.30
N LYS A 567 -21.31 13.33 14.48
CA LYS A 567 -20.61 13.50 15.76
C LYS A 567 -19.51 12.46 15.97
N LYS A 568 -19.81 11.18 15.69
CA LYS A 568 -18.81 10.09 15.79
C LYS A 568 -17.67 10.26 14.79
N ASN A 569 -17.98 10.68 13.56
CA ASN A 569 -16.98 10.88 12.52
C ASN A 569 -16.06 12.04 12.89
N LEU A 570 -16.62 13.16 13.33
CA LEU A 570 -15.86 14.33 13.79
C LEU A 570 -14.93 13.96 14.96
N GLU A 571 -15.40 13.15 15.91
CA GLU A 571 -14.57 12.65 17.02
C GLU A 571 -13.42 11.76 16.54
N LYS A 572 -13.65 10.86 15.57
CA LYS A 572 -12.60 10.03 14.96
C LYS A 572 -11.57 10.88 14.21
N GLU A 573 -12.04 11.86 13.43
CA GLU A 573 -11.18 12.79 12.71
C GLU A 573 -10.28 13.57 13.66
N ILE A 574 -10.84 14.12 14.75
CA ILE A 574 -10.08 14.81 15.79
C ILE A 574 -9.01 13.89 16.39
N VAL A 575 -9.37 12.66 16.75
CA VAL A 575 -8.40 11.69 17.29
C VAL A 575 -7.25 11.44 16.31
N MET A 576 -7.53 11.30 15.01
CA MET A 576 -6.50 11.11 13.98
C MET A 576 -5.63 12.36 13.79
N MET A 577 -6.24 13.54 13.71
CA MET A 577 -5.50 14.80 13.52
C MET A 577 -4.65 15.17 14.74
N LYS A 578 -5.11 14.87 15.96
CA LYS A 578 -4.32 15.11 17.19
C LYS A 578 -3.04 14.30 17.24
N GLN A 579 -2.97 13.15 16.56
CA GLN A 579 -1.74 12.36 16.47
C GLN A 579 -0.61 13.11 15.75
N THR A 580 -0.94 14.14 14.96
CA THR A 580 0.05 14.96 14.26
C THR A 580 0.79 15.96 15.14
N GLY A 581 0.23 16.30 16.31
CA GLY A 581 0.73 17.40 17.15
C GLY A 581 0.40 18.80 16.64
N ALA A 582 -0.29 18.94 15.50
CA ALA A 582 -0.71 20.22 14.97
C ALA A 582 -1.74 20.92 15.87
N THR A 583 -1.74 22.25 15.86
CA THR A 583 -2.85 23.04 16.42
C THR A 583 -4.07 22.85 15.53
N LEU A 584 -5.20 22.43 16.11
CA LEU A 584 -6.41 22.18 15.34
C LEU A 584 -7.33 23.40 15.37
N ILE A 585 -7.86 23.76 14.19
CA ILE A 585 -8.88 24.80 14.02
C ILE A 585 -10.13 24.15 13.42
N TRP A 586 -11.20 24.07 14.21
CA TRP A 586 -12.50 23.71 13.67
C TRP A 586 -13.17 24.94 13.07
N CYS A 587 -13.62 24.83 11.81
CA CYS A 587 -14.40 25.88 11.17
C CYS A 587 -15.88 25.56 11.21
N SER A 588 -16.72 26.51 11.63
CA SER A 588 -18.17 26.31 11.58
C SER A 588 -18.68 26.23 10.13
N THR A 589 -19.69 25.39 9.90
CA THR A 589 -20.38 25.24 8.61
C THR A 589 -20.98 26.58 8.21
N THR A 590 -20.65 27.09 7.02
CA THR A 590 -21.18 28.37 6.53
C THR A 590 -22.68 28.29 6.26
N PRO A 591 -23.40 29.43 6.23
CA PRO A 591 -24.88 29.43 6.17
C PRO A 591 -25.45 28.74 4.93
N VAL A 592 -26.64 28.14 5.07
CA VAL A 592 -27.45 27.70 3.94
C VAL A 592 -28.44 28.81 3.58
N PRO A 593 -28.31 29.49 2.42
CA PRO A 593 -29.02 30.74 2.15
C PRO A 593 -30.52 30.56 1.96
N ASN A 594 -30.92 29.56 1.17
CA ASN A 594 -32.30 29.17 0.91
C ASN A 594 -32.41 27.66 0.75
N SER A 595 -33.62 27.14 0.95
CA SER A 595 -33.93 25.74 0.65
C SER A 595 -33.86 25.50 -0.85
N ASN A 596 -32.93 24.65 -1.26
CA ASN A 596 -32.77 24.27 -2.66
C ASN A 596 -33.30 22.88 -2.90
N PRO A 597 -33.96 22.63 -4.03
CA PRO A 597 -34.54 21.33 -4.31
C PRO A 597 -33.59 20.37 -5.04
N GLY A 598 -33.90 19.08 -4.96
CA GLY A 598 -33.22 18.02 -5.71
C GLY A 598 -32.70 16.89 -4.83
N GLN A 599 -31.88 16.01 -5.42
CA GLN A 599 -31.28 14.86 -4.75
C GLN A 599 -30.18 15.26 -3.75
N TYR A 600 -29.64 16.47 -3.87
CA TYR A 600 -28.63 17.05 -2.98
C TYR A 600 -29.08 18.41 -2.45
N ALA A 601 -30.35 18.45 -2.03
CA ALA A 601 -31.00 19.59 -1.42
C ALA A 601 -30.38 19.92 -0.06
N ARG A 602 -30.58 21.15 0.39
CA ARG A 602 -30.20 21.61 1.73
C ARG A 602 -31.30 22.52 2.23
N ARG A 603 -31.77 22.33 3.44
CA ARG A 603 -32.80 23.18 4.00
C ARG A 603 -32.16 24.44 4.56
N LYS A 604 -32.86 25.56 4.38
CA LYS A 604 -32.45 26.85 4.95
C LYS A 604 -32.18 26.73 6.46
N ASP A 605 -31.08 27.34 6.89
CA ASP A 605 -30.62 27.43 8.29
C ASP A 605 -30.26 26.08 8.98
N GLU A 606 -30.19 24.96 8.25
CA GLU A 606 -29.74 23.67 8.83
C GLU A 606 -28.24 23.63 9.14
N ASP A 607 -27.45 24.57 8.61
CA ASP A 607 -26.09 24.83 9.08
C ASP A 607 -26.03 25.03 10.60
N LEU A 608 -27.06 25.65 11.21
CA LEU A 608 -27.13 25.85 12.66
C LEU A 608 -27.36 24.54 13.43
N VAL A 609 -28.03 23.57 12.82
CA VAL A 609 -28.24 22.25 13.43
C VAL A 609 -26.91 21.49 13.48
N PHE A 610 -26.19 21.45 12.35
CA PHE A 610 -24.89 20.80 12.27
C PHE A 610 -23.82 21.52 13.09
N ASN A 611 -23.82 22.86 13.13
CA ASN A 611 -22.92 23.61 13.98
C ASN A 611 -23.16 23.35 15.48
N ARG A 612 -24.41 23.23 15.93
CA ARG A 612 -24.70 22.82 17.31
C ARG A 612 -24.21 21.40 17.60
N ALA A 613 -24.45 20.46 16.69
CA ALA A 613 -23.98 19.08 16.83
C ALA A 613 -22.45 19.00 16.87
N ALA A 614 -21.76 19.77 16.03
CA ALA A 614 -20.31 19.87 16.04
C ALA A 614 -19.81 20.47 17.36
N MET A 615 -20.44 21.54 17.85
CA MET A 615 -20.06 22.17 19.11
C MET A 615 -20.17 21.24 20.33
N GLU A 616 -21.13 20.31 20.36
CA GLU A 616 -21.18 19.26 21.39
C GLU A 616 -19.93 18.34 21.37
N VAL A 617 -19.32 18.15 20.21
CA VAL A 617 -18.06 17.40 20.06
C VAL A 617 -16.87 18.29 20.38
N ILE A 618 -16.77 19.46 19.74
CA ILE A 618 -15.64 20.38 19.90
C ILE A 618 -15.48 20.87 21.34
N SER A 619 -16.58 21.06 22.10
CA SER A 619 -16.50 21.46 23.51
C SER A 619 -15.83 20.43 24.41
N ARG A 620 -15.69 19.18 23.96
CA ARG A 620 -14.94 18.12 24.67
C ARG A 620 -13.43 18.23 24.46
N TYR A 621 -12.98 19.09 23.54
CA TYR A 621 -11.59 19.33 23.18
C TYR A 621 -11.27 20.84 23.29
N PRO A 622 -11.10 21.38 24.52
CA PRO A 622 -10.91 22.81 24.75
C PRO A 622 -9.66 23.40 24.07
N GLU A 623 -8.70 22.55 23.68
CA GLU A 623 -7.51 22.92 22.92
C GLU A 623 -7.77 23.23 21.43
N ILE A 624 -8.93 22.83 20.89
CA ILE A 624 -9.28 23.09 19.49
C ILE A 624 -9.79 24.52 19.35
N GLN A 625 -9.15 25.30 18.50
CA GLN A 625 -9.57 26.67 18.21
C GLN A 625 -10.83 26.65 17.32
N ILE A 626 -11.73 27.60 17.55
CA ILE A 626 -12.98 27.72 16.80
C ILE A 626 -12.88 28.94 15.88
N ASN A 627 -13.01 28.71 14.57
CA ASN A 627 -13.20 29.77 13.58
C ASN A 627 -14.67 29.81 13.14
N ASP A 628 -15.43 30.77 13.65
CA ASP A 628 -16.86 30.89 13.37
C ASP A 628 -17.15 31.52 11.99
N LEU A 629 -16.87 30.76 10.93
CA LEU A 629 -17.16 31.16 9.55
C LEU A 629 -18.66 31.40 9.30
N ASN A 630 -19.55 30.72 10.02
CA ASN A 630 -20.99 30.96 9.98
C ASN A 630 -21.33 32.38 10.43
N GLY A 631 -20.89 32.76 11.64
CA GLY A 631 -21.10 34.09 12.20
C GLY A 631 -20.44 35.18 11.36
N VAL A 632 -19.21 34.95 10.89
CA VAL A 632 -18.49 35.86 9.98
C VAL A 632 -19.31 36.15 8.73
N VAL A 633 -19.87 35.11 8.10
CA VAL A 633 -20.72 35.31 6.92
C VAL A 633 -22.00 36.04 7.31
N ARG A 634 -22.75 35.60 8.33
CA ARG A 634 -24.03 36.22 8.73
C ARG A 634 -23.90 37.68 9.16
N GLY A 635 -22.76 38.06 9.75
CA GLY A 635 -22.44 39.42 10.19
C GLY A 635 -21.81 40.31 9.12
N SER A 636 -21.59 39.80 7.91
CA SER A 636 -20.99 40.57 6.82
C SER A 636 -22.03 41.36 6.03
N ASP A 637 -21.64 42.54 5.53
CA ASP A 637 -22.50 43.41 4.71
C ASP A 637 -22.94 42.76 3.38
N VAL A 638 -22.28 41.67 3.00
CA VAL A 638 -22.55 40.90 1.77
C VAL A 638 -23.60 39.80 1.99
N PHE A 639 -23.91 39.42 3.24
CA PHE A 639 -24.81 38.31 3.55
C PHE A 639 -26.22 38.51 3.01
N ASP A 640 -26.79 39.70 3.22
CA ASP A 640 -28.17 40.00 2.85
C ASP A 640 -28.43 39.92 1.35
N ASN A 641 -27.40 40.25 0.56
CA ASN A 641 -27.48 40.14 -0.88
C ASN A 641 -27.18 38.72 -1.37
N TRP A 642 -26.12 38.09 -0.84
CA TRP A 642 -25.75 36.72 -1.19
C TRP A 642 -26.86 35.71 -0.87
N ARG A 643 -27.51 35.84 0.29
CA ARG A 643 -28.55 34.90 0.74
C ARG A 643 -29.84 34.93 -0.07
N LYS A 644 -30.00 35.88 -1.00
CA LYS A 644 -31.09 35.87 -1.99
C LYS A 644 -30.88 34.79 -3.07
N GLY A 645 -29.65 34.27 -3.20
CA GLY A 645 -29.31 33.21 -4.13
C GLY A 645 -29.63 31.80 -3.64
N ASN A 646 -29.47 30.84 -4.56
CA ASN A 646 -29.67 29.41 -4.35
C ASN A 646 -28.35 28.63 -4.40
N ASN A 647 -27.20 29.25 -4.12
CA ASN A 647 -25.92 28.56 -4.12
C ASN A 647 -25.21 28.79 -2.79
N VAL A 648 -24.72 27.71 -2.20
CA VAL A 648 -23.91 27.72 -0.99
C VAL A 648 -22.48 28.23 -1.25
N HIS A 649 -22.03 28.24 -2.51
CA HIS A 649 -20.74 28.78 -2.87
C HIS A 649 -20.80 30.31 -3.00
N PHE A 650 -19.84 30.95 -2.36
CA PHE A 650 -19.67 32.39 -2.39
C PHE A 650 -19.00 32.84 -3.70
N LYS A 651 -19.25 34.10 -4.08
CA LYS A 651 -18.63 34.77 -5.24
C LYS A 651 -17.69 35.87 -4.76
N ASP A 652 -16.85 36.39 -5.65
CA ASP A 652 -16.04 37.61 -5.52
C ASP A 652 -15.70 38.08 -4.09
N GLN A 653 -16.42 39.07 -3.53
CA GLN A 653 -16.11 39.72 -2.26
C GLN A 653 -16.35 38.81 -1.05
N GLU A 654 -17.36 37.95 -1.11
CA GLU A 654 -17.69 36.99 -0.05
C GLU A 654 -16.58 35.95 0.16
N LYS A 655 -15.88 35.54 -0.92
CA LYS A 655 -14.69 34.66 -0.82
C LYS A 655 -13.54 35.33 -0.09
N ALA A 656 -13.37 36.63 -0.28
CA ALA A 656 -12.31 37.40 0.39
C ALA A 656 -12.58 37.54 1.88
N VAL A 657 -13.84 37.73 2.29
CA VAL A 657 -14.25 37.75 3.71
C VAL A 657 -13.90 36.43 4.40
N LEU A 658 -14.29 35.30 3.80
CA LEU A 658 -13.96 33.98 4.33
C LEU A 658 -12.46 33.69 4.31
N GLY A 659 -11.77 34.02 3.21
CA GLY A 659 -10.33 33.83 3.08
C GLY A 659 -9.56 34.60 4.15
N LYS A 660 -9.98 35.83 4.44
CA LYS A 660 -9.39 36.65 5.51
C LYS A 660 -9.66 36.06 6.89
N ALA A 661 -10.90 35.68 7.21
CA ALA A 661 -11.23 35.07 8.50
C ALA A 661 -10.46 33.76 8.75
N VAL A 662 -10.23 32.97 7.70
CA VAL A 662 -9.40 31.78 7.75
C VAL A 662 -7.92 32.12 7.98
N ALA A 663 -7.38 33.09 7.24
CA ALA A 663 -6.00 33.53 7.42
C ALA A 663 -5.74 34.11 8.81
N ASP A 664 -6.66 34.93 9.33
CA ASP A 664 -6.55 35.53 10.67
C ASP A 664 -6.54 34.45 11.77
N ALA A 665 -7.38 33.42 11.64
CA ALA A 665 -7.40 32.29 12.57
C ALA A 665 -6.11 31.47 12.51
N VAL A 666 -5.56 31.23 11.31
CA VAL A 666 -4.27 30.56 11.13
C VAL A 666 -3.13 31.36 11.78
N VAL A 667 -3.08 32.67 11.55
CA VAL A 667 -2.07 33.56 12.15
C VAL A 667 -2.17 33.54 13.68
N GLN A 668 -3.39 33.53 14.22
CA GLN A 668 -3.62 33.43 15.66
C GLN A 668 -3.12 32.09 16.22
N ALA A 669 -3.42 30.98 15.54
CA ALA A 669 -2.97 29.64 15.94
C ALA A 669 -1.44 29.53 15.96
N LEU A 670 -0.76 30.10 14.97
CA LEU A 670 0.70 30.10 14.90
C LEU A 670 1.31 30.96 16.02
N LYS A 671 0.74 32.13 16.33
CA LYS A 671 1.22 32.97 17.45
C LYS A 671 1.07 32.31 18.81
N SER A 672 0.01 31.51 19.01
CA SER A 672 -0.17 30.75 20.25
C SER A 672 0.83 29.61 20.42
N GLN A 673 1.53 29.18 19.37
CA GLN A 673 2.60 28.19 19.48
C GLN A 673 3.94 28.81 19.91
N ASP A 674 4.22 30.07 19.52
CA ASP A 674 5.44 30.80 19.89
C ASP A 674 5.43 31.29 21.35
N ALA A 675 4.24 31.53 21.91
CA ALA A 675 4.06 31.78 23.33
C ALA A 675 4.02 30.44 24.08
N GLY A 676 5.20 29.90 24.43
CA GLY A 676 5.29 28.73 25.31
C GLY A 676 4.51 28.91 26.63
N PRO A 677 4.27 27.83 27.40
CA PRO A 677 3.44 27.91 28.61
C PRO A 677 3.98 28.97 29.56
N ASP A 678 3.11 29.89 29.96
CA ASP A 678 3.37 30.91 30.97
C ASP A 678 3.79 30.20 32.26
N PRO A 679 4.97 30.50 32.84
CA PRO A 679 5.38 29.90 34.10
C PRO A 679 4.67 30.62 35.25
N ASP A 680 3.40 30.28 35.48
CA ASP A 680 2.68 30.58 36.73
C ASP A 680 1.88 29.36 37.22
#